data_AF-H5SKJ6-F1
#
_entry.id   AF-H5SKJ6-F1
#
_cell.length_a   1.000
_cell.length_b   1.000
_cell.length_c   1.000
_cell.angle_alpha   90.00
_cell.angle_beta   90.00
_cell.angle_gamma   90.00
#
_symmetry.space_group_name_H-M   'P 1'
#
loop_
_entity.id
_entity.type
_entity.pdbx_description
1 polymer ?
#
loop_
_entity_poly.entity_id
_entity_poly.type
_entity_poly.pdbx_seq_one_letter_code
_entity_poly.pdbx_strand_id
1 'polypeptide(L)'
;MRGFWVLGYGLLLVYGSLFPFEHLPWDTPVAVDRLFDWEAARRSYSAPDVLVNLLVYFPWGWLVVARLDFLPVGWAMAAAVLSGFGLSLTVEYWQLFFPARVASLGDVAMNTLGTGLGALAGIAFRRLPLGARCKTLILRWVRADPLADLGALALACWALSELTPLVPSLDLSALKHGVKPLWEAWQGIRPLKAAKAWVALLHFTALGLLLFRILQPKAPFGRIFWAVLGGVLLAKIPIVGRQLSLEAGLGLIGASLGLAFLKGLEERAGSVLGIVLVLAAQVTEALTAEEGGRVVPTLNWIPFAAQQHGITGLIDILLGIWPYLTLGFFAHTFVSEPRRWLAALLGGAAVFSLALYLEWCQRSIPGRYPDATDAYLAWAAFAYAMLKVKARPEAPALAWRPQVKGRLWLYGLAAVVSLTTGRLVWMDSAAGHKSERALPRPEELPAPNLPQFRFAHPRLPAPSPLELLELKRRNPSYLRLHAQKAQRGEGDFYSIALVALADPAQIDLNRVVERLTGLQYVWRGHEQAQPLAVVYDWLYPKLSSPQRQRLQEKLAEGCRYLADYIRKEALSPYNVYFYNRPFQALMAVALSLYGDHPQGEPCLAFAYELWKHRVLPVWRQVMGKAGGWHEGGEYVGIGIGQAIWSVPAMWRSATGEDLFASEPGIRGFLDFLLFRRRPDGTHMRWGDGAFFDREEPERFALALEYRHRAAYRFFGCLRNFQPTAWPWGPLPDDSLCDPGAVATLPLEKWFDGIGMVIARSDWSREATYVTFKAGDNFWSHSHLDQGSFTLYKGAELIVDSGVYGPHYGSDHHLNYAYQTIAHNTLTVTDPKDTAWMPGKDEQEPRPIANDGGQRRVGSGWGKRAPIDLAEWQENFETYHTGKILRYFAGDDLIVAVADLTPAYTNRRCGKGNFYDRTCRVQRYVRTFVYDRKEDTVLIHDDASSTDPSFIKRVLLHTQERPRVLGNKFFVEVLPDPARNQVGGRLEGEVLFPKEAWLNLVGGRGAEFWVDGRNYDEEGKIWPFLARYRRHPPEPGRWRIEIVPPVAQRRDRFLVALKPSLFGRENLTQVQLRERAGEFICRLLGPERVVELSYPSDRSGLVLNWAGRQVDLTVP
;
A
#
# COMPACT_ATOMS: atom_id res chain seq x y z
N MET A 1 48.90 -13.75 10.79
CA MET A 1 47.79 -12.81 10.54
C MET A 1 47.26 -12.85 9.11
N ARG A 2 48.07 -12.89 8.03
CA ARG A 2 47.54 -12.90 6.65
C ARG A 2 46.62 -14.10 6.32
N GLY A 3 46.88 -15.27 6.91
CA GLY A 3 45.99 -16.44 6.77
C GLY A 3 44.62 -16.28 7.42
N PHE A 4 44.50 -15.45 8.46
CA PHE A 4 43.22 -15.20 9.14
C PHE A 4 42.24 -14.42 8.25
N TRP A 5 42.74 -13.48 7.44
CA TRP A 5 41.91 -12.73 6.50
C TRP A 5 41.43 -13.58 5.33
N VAL A 6 42.28 -14.48 4.82
CA VAL A 6 41.89 -15.45 3.81
C VAL A 6 40.82 -16.39 4.39
N LEU A 7 41.07 -17.00 5.55
CA LEU A 7 40.09 -17.88 6.20
C LEU A 7 38.77 -17.15 6.54
N GLY A 8 38.84 -15.96 7.15
CA GLY A 8 37.67 -15.19 7.53
C GLY A 8 36.85 -14.73 6.34
N TYR A 9 37.49 -14.29 5.25
CA TYR A 9 36.78 -13.91 4.04
C TYR A 9 36.22 -15.13 3.29
N GLY A 10 36.95 -16.24 3.27
CA GLY A 10 36.46 -17.50 2.71
C GLY A 10 35.22 -18.01 3.44
N LEU A 11 35.22 -17.99 4.78
CA LEU A 11 34.05 -18.33 5.58
C LEU A 11 32.89 -17.38 5.32
N LEU A 12 33.15 -16.08 5.11
CA LEU A 12 32.13 -15.09 4.76
C LEU A 12 31.53 -15.33 3.37
N LEU A 13 32.34 -15.73 2.39
CA LEU A 13 31.86 -16.12 1.06
C LEU A 13 30.99 -17.38 1.13
N VAL A 14 31.44 -18.42 1.85
CA VAL A 14 30.66 -19.66 2.03
C VAL A 14 29.35 -19.37 2.74
N TYR A 15 29.41 -18.62 3.85
CA TYR A 15 28.23 -18.26 4.63
C TYR A 15 27.24 -17.43 3.80
N GLY A 16 27.70 -16.36 3.16
CA GLY A 16 26.85 -15.48 2.34
C GLY A 16 26.22 -16.20 1.15
N SER A 17 26.88 -17.24 0.62
CA SER A 17 26.38 -17.98 -0.54
C SER A 17 25.49 -19.17 -0.18
N LEU A 18 25.65 -19.78 1.00
CA LEU A 18 24.85 -20.95 1.43
C LEU A 18 23.69 -20.61 2.37
N PHE A 19 23.66 -19.42 2.95
CA PHE A 19 22.55 -18.94 3.76
C PHE A 19 21.31 -18.67 2.87
N PRO A 20 20.04 -18.79 3.32
CA PRO A 20 19.60 -19.35 4.60
C PRO A 20 19.78 -20.87 4.63
N PHE A 21 20.16 -21.41 5.79
CA PHE A 21 20.28 -22.86 6.00
C PHE A 21 18.91 -23.53 6.17
N GLU A 22 17.92 -23.14 5.37
CA GLU A 22 16.54 -23.62 5.45
C GLU A 22 16.42 -24.98 4.77
N HIS A 23 15.89 -25.96 5.52
CA HIS A 23 15.56 -27.32 5.08
C HIS A 23 16.64 -27.99 4.21
N LEU A 24 17.72 -28.47 4.83
CA LEU A 24 18.62 -29.47 4.22
C LEU A 24 17.83 -30.76 3.97
N PRO A 25 17.39 -31.06 2.73
CA PRO A 25 16.66 -32.27 2.44
C PRO A 25 17.71 -33.33 2.11
N TRP A 26 18.14 -34.08 3.12
CA TRP A 26 19.06 -35.21 2.92
C TRP A 26 18.44 -36.31 2.04
N ASP A 27 17.13 -36.23 1.75
CA ASP A 27 16.34 -37.28 1.11
C ASP A 27 15.88 -36.97 -0.34
N THR A 28 16.23 -35.82 -0.93
CA THR A 28 15.85 -35.51 -2.33
C THR A 28 16.94 -35.91 -3.33
N PRO A 29 16.62 -36.66 -4.40
CA PRO A 29 17.55 -36.89 -5.50
C PRO A 29 17.95 -35.56 -6.14
N VAL A 30 19.24 -35.20 -6.05
CA VAL A 30 19.78 -34.00 -6.67
C VAL A 30 19.95 -34.25 -8.17
N ALA A 31 19.21 -33.52 -9.00
CA ALA A 31 19.41 -33.49 -10.44
C ALA A 31 20.65 -32.63 -10.74
N VAL A 32 21.84 -33.26 -10.74
CA VAL A 32 23.13 -32.61 -11.06
C VAL A 32 23.07 -31.90 -12.42
N ASP A 33 22.24 -32.39 -13.33
CA ASP A 33 21.93 -31.82 -14.65
C ASP A 33 21.50 -30.35 -14.58
N ARG A 34 20.89 -29.89 -13.47
CA ARG A 34 20.50 -28.49 -13.26
C ARG A 34 21.69 -27.53 -13.20
N LEU A 35 22.87 -27.99 -12.74
CA LEU A 35 24.09 -27.20 -12.75
C LEU A 35 24.55 -26.89 -14.18
N PHE A 36 24.20 -27.76 -15.14
CA PHE A 36 24.58 -27.68 -16.56
C PHE A 36 23.50 -27.07 -17.47
N ASP A 37 22.37 -26.61 -16.92
CA ASP A 37 21.29 -26.00 -17.69
C ASP A 37 21.60 -24.54 -18.07
N TRP A 38 22.29 -24.40 -19.22
CA TRP A 38 22.71 -23.11 -19.77
C TRP A 38 21.55 -22.20 -20.20
N GLU A 39 20.40 -22.76 -20.59
CA GLU A 39 19.23 -21.95 -20.97
C GLU A 39 18.53 -21.34 -19.76
N ALA A 40 18.42 -22.09 -18.65
CA ALA A 40 17.86 -21.59 -17.39
C ALA A 40 18.75 -20.47 -16.79
N ALA A 41 20.07 -20.64 -16.84
CA ALA A 41 21.04 -19.62 -16.41
C ALA A 41 20.89 -18.33 -17.24
N ARG A 42 20.83 -18.42 -18.58
CA ARG A 42 20.72 -17.24 -19.45
C ARG A 42 19.41 -16.45 -19.27
N ARG A 43 18.30 -17.11 -18.94
CA ARG A 43 16.99 -16.46 -18.71
C ARG A 43 16.89 -15.73 -17.38
N SER A 44 17.77 -16.04 -16.43
CA SER A 44 17.73 -15.53 -15.04
C SER A 44 18.81 -14.48 -14.75
N TYR A 45 19.68 -14.18 -15.72
CA TYR A 45 20.84 -13.31 -15.57
C TYR A 45 20.48 -11.82 -15.70
N SER A 46 20.60 -11.05 -14.62
CA SER A 46 20.55 -9.59 -14.65
C SER A 46 21.96 -8.98 -14.64
N ALA A 47 22.15 -7.82 -15.28
CA ALA A 47 23.45 -7.13 -15.28
C ALA A 47 23.98 -6.78 -13.86
N PRO A 48 23.12 -6.44 -12.87
CA PRO A 48 23.54 -6.31 -11.48
C PRO A 48 24.14 -7.59 -10.87
N ASP A 49 23.57 -8.76 -11.15
CA ASP A 49 24.05 -10.03 -10.57
C ASP A 49 25.47 -10.37 -11.03
N VAL A 50 25.76 -10.10 -12.31
CA VAL A 50 27.10 -10.25 -12.90
C VAL A 50 28.12 -9.37 -12.18
N LEU A 51 27.76 -8.11 -11.92
CA LEU A 51 28.64 -7.16 -11.25
C LEU A 51 28.89 -7.54 -9.79
N VAL A 52 27.85 -8.02 -9.08
CA VAL A 52 27.97 -8.48 -7.69
C VAL A 52 28.92 -9.67 -7.60
N ASN A 53 28.74 -10.71 -8.42
CA ASN A 53 29.58 -11.91 -8.41
C ASN A 53 31.06 -11.61 -8.74
N LEU A 54 31.29 -10.67 -9.68
CA LEU A 54 32.63 -10.13 -9.97
C LEU A 54 33.26 -9.41 -8.77
N LEU A 55 32.53 -8.49 -8.13
CA LEU A 55 33.04 -7.66 -7.05
C LEU A 55 33.22 -8.41 -5.74
N VAL A 56 32.35 -9.39 -5.45
CA VAL A 56 32.39 -10.18 -4.21
C VAL A 56 33.58 -11.15 -4.20
N TYR A 57 33.98 -11.73 -5.32
CA TYR A 57 35.16 -12.59 -5.37
C TYR A 57 36.48 -11.85 -5.63
N PHE A 58 36.43 -10.56 -5.97
CA PHE A 58 37.63 -9.75 -6.18
C PHE A 58 38.56 -9.69 -4.94
N PRO A 59 38.09 -9.41 -3.72
CA PRO A 59 38.96 -9.38 -2.54
C PRO A 59 39.61 -10.74 -2.24
N TRP A 60 38.93 -11.85 -2.55
CA TRP A 60 39.48 -13.19 -2.37
C TRP A 60 40.76 -13.38 -3.19
N GLY A 61 40.73 -13.04 -4.47
CA GLY A 61 41.90 -13.13 -5.35
C GLY A 61 43.07 -12.26 -4.88
N TRP A 62 42.77 -11.03 -4.45
CA TRP A 62 43.78 -10.13 -3.89
C TRP A 62 44.42 -10.70 -2.62
N LEU A 63 43.60 -11.19 -1.68
CA LEU A 63 44.07 -11.71 -0.39
C LEU A 63 44.93 -12.96 -0.56
N VAL A 64 44.54 -13.87 -1.46
CA VAL A 64 45.30 -15.09 -1.75
C VAL A 64 46.67 -14.75 -2.33
N VAL A 65 46.74 -13.88 -3.34
CA VAL A 65 48.03 -13.40 -3.88
C VAL A 65 48.87 -12.70 -2.82
N ALA A 66 48.27 -11.85 -1.99
CA ALA A 66 48.98 -11.12 -0.92
C ALA A 66 49.53 -12.07 0.16
N ARG A 67 48.93 -13.25 0.32
CA ARG A 67 49.40 -14.31 1.22
C ARG A 67 50.49 -15.18 0.59
N LEU A 68 50.42 -15.38 -0.73
CA LEU A 68 51.35 -16.18 -1.52
C LEU A 68 52.49 -15.32 -2.10
N ASP A 69 52.88 -14.26 -1.40
CA ASP A 69 53.87 -13.30 -1.88
C ASP A 69 55.29 -13.89 -2.04
N PHE A 70 55.53 -15.04 -1.45
CA PHE A 70 56.75 -15.85 -1.61
C PHE A 70 56.81 -16.63 -2.93
N LEU A 71 55.69 -16.82 -3.66
CA LEU A 71 55.66 -17.54 -4.93
C LEU A 71 55.95 -16.62 -6.14
N PRO A 72 56.46 -17.18 -7.26
CA PRO A 72 56.49 -16.48 -8.54
C PRO A 72 55.09 -16.06 -8.99
N VAL A 73 54.98 -14.93 -9.70
CA VAL A 73 53.70 -14.32 -10.10
C VAL A 73 52.76 -15.28 -10.81
N GLY A 74 53.28 -16.08 -11.76
CA GLY A 74 52.47 -17.07 -12.47
C GLY A 74 51.86 -18.11 -11.53
N TRP A 75 52.64 -18.60 -10.56
CA TRP A 75 52.18 -19.57 -9.57
C TRP A 75 51.22 -18.97 -8.55
N ALA A 76 51.45 -17.75 -8.08
CA ALA A 76 50.54 -17.06 -7.18
C ALA A 76 49.19 -16.75 -7.86
N MET A 77 49.22 -16.35 -9.14
CA MET A 77 48.03 -16.11 -9.97
C MET A 77 47.25 -17.41 -10.20
N ALA A 78 47.93 -18.47 -10.62
CA ALA A 78 47.32 -19.78 -10.82
C ALA A 78 46.68 -20.31 -9.52
N ALA A 79 47.39 -20.21 -8.39
CA ALA A 79 46.87 -20.62 -7.10
C ALA A 79 45.63 -19.80 -6.66
N ALA A 80 45.63 -18.48 -6.89
CA ALA A 80 44.49 -17.64 -6.58
C ALA A 80 43.26 -17.99 -7.43
N VAL A 81 43.42 -18.11 -8.75
CA VAL A 81 42.33 -18.47 -9.67
C VAL A 81 41.80 -19.86 -9.35
N LEU A 82 42.67 -20.85 -9.14
CA LEU A 82 42.27 -22.21 -8.76
C LEU A 82 41.53 -22.24 -7.42
N SER A 83 41.95 -21.42 -6.44
CA SER A 83 41.24 -21.33 -5.16
C SER A 83 39.86 -20.67 -5.29
N GLY A 84 39.71 -19.64 -6.13
CA GLY A 84 38.42 -18.98 -6.38
C GLY A 84 37.45 -19.89 -7.13
N PHE A 85 37.95 -20.55 -8.17
CA PHE A 85 37.20 -21.55 -8.92
C PHE A 85 36.75 -22.71 -8.04
N GLY A 86 37.68 -23.31 -7.27
CA GLY A 86 37.35 -24.42 -6.38
C GLY A 86 36.37 -24.03 -5.27
N LEU A 87 36.53 -22.83 -4.69
CA LEU A 87 35.60 -22.31 -3.69
C LEU A 87 34.21 -22.08 -4.28
N SER A 88 34.12 -21.39 -5.42
CA SER A 88 32.85 -21.11 -6.08
C SER A 88 32.16 -22.39 -6.54
N LEU A 89 32.88 -23.33 -7.15
CA LEU A 89 32.30 -24.60 -7.58
C LEU A 89 31.78 -25.41 -6.40
N THR A 90 32.50 -25.41 -5.27
CA THR A 90 32.05 -26.08 -4.05
C THR A 90 30.77 -25.43 -3.53
N VAL A 91 30.73 -24.11 -3.44
CA VAL A 91 29.56 -23.37 -2.97
C VAL A 91 28.34 -23.63 -3.86
N GLU A 92 28.48 -23.53 -5.18
CA GLU A 92 27.41 -23.78 -6.16
C GLU A 92 26.92 -25.22 -6.12
N TYR A 93 27.83 -26.18 -5.93
CA TYR A 93 27.47 -27.59 -5.71
C TYR A 93 26.62 -27.75 -4.44
N TRP A 94 26.99 -27.08 -3.35
CA TRP A 94 26.22 -27.13 -2.10
C TRP A 94 24.86 -26.44 -2.23
N GLN A 95 24.73 -25.38 -3.04
CA GLN A 95 23.46 -24.72 -3.32
C GLN A 95 22.43 -25.63 -4.00
N LEU A 96 22.85 -26.70 -4.70
CA LEU A 96 21.93 -27.70 -5.25
C LEU A 96 21.06 -28.37 -4.18
N PHE A 97 21.51 -28.36 -2.92
CA PHE A 97 20.80 -28.93 -1.77
C PHE A 97 19.91 -27.91 -1.04
N PHE A 98 19.86 -26.65 -1.48
CA PHE A 98 19.04 -25.60 -0.86
C PHE A 98 17.90 -25.18 -1.79
N PRO A 99 16.62 -25.50 -1.48
CA PRO A 99 15.47 -25.23 -2.36
C PRO A 99 15.26 -23.74 -2.70
N ALA A 100 15.77 -22.84 -1.85
CA ALA A 100 15.69 -21.39 -2.04
C ALA A 100 16.81 -20.81 -2.93
N ARG A 101 17.77 -21.64 -3.40
CA ARG A 101 18.94 -21.20 -4.18
C ARG A 101 18.94 -21.82 -5.57
N VAL A 102 19.49 -21.08 -6.53
CA VAL A 102 19.65 -21.51 -7.92
C VAL A 102 21.14 -21.58 -8.20
N ALA A 103 21.68 -22.80 -8.34
CA ALA A 103 23.07 -23.00 -8.70
C ALA A 103 23.30 -22.67 -10.19
N SER A 104 24.43 -22.05 -10.53
CA SER A 104 24.73 -21.56 -11.87
C SER A 104 26.23 -21.66 -12.22
N LEU A 105 26.54 -22.32 -13.35
CA LEU A 105 27.90 -22.27 -13.92
C LEU A 105 28.32 -20.86 -14.37
N GLY A 106 27.35 -19.99 -14.67
CA GLY A 106 27.65 -18.59 -14.94
C GLY A 106 28.25 -17.91 -13.70
N ASP A 107 27.76 -18.24 -12.51
CA ASP A 107 28.22 -17.63 -11.26
C ASP A 107 29.62 -18.13 -10.93
N VAL A 108 29.90 -19.42 -11.15
CA VAL A 108 31.27 -19.96 -11.13
C VAL A 108 32.18 -19.16 -12.06
N ALA A 109 31.75 -18.86 -13.28
CA ALA A 109 32.55 -18.10 -14.24
C ALA A 109 32.82 -16.66 -13.78
N MET A 110 31.79 -15.94 -13.32
CA MET A 110 31.93 -14.54 -12.86
C MET A 110 32.74 -14.44 -11.57
N ASN A 111 32.54 -15.34 -10.61
CA ASN A 111 33.32 -15.42 -9.36
C ASN A 111 34.79 -15.74 -9.65
N THR A 112 35.05 -16.65 -10.58
CA THR A 112 36.41 -16.99 -11.02
C THR A 112 37.08 -15.81 -11.72
N LEU A 113 36.35 -15.09 -12.59
CA LEU A 113 36.84 -13.88 -13.25
C LEU A 113 37.14 -12.77 -12.23
N GLY A 114 36.24 -12.55 -11.27
CA GLY A 114 36.41 -11.59 -10.17
C GLY A 114 37.65 -11.88 -9.36
N THR A 115 37.84 -13.15 -8.98
CA THR A 115 39.06 -13.64 -8.32
C THR A 115 40.31 -13.34 -9.16
N GLY A 116 40.27 -13.60 -10.46
CA GLY A 116 41.39 -13.32 -11.37
C GLY A 116 41.73 -11.83 -11.43
N LEU A 117 40.73 -10.96 -11.56
CA LEU A 117 40.91 -9.50 -11.56
C LEU A 117 41.48 -9.00 -10.22
N GLY A 118 41.00 -9.54 -9.11
CA GLY A 118 41.51 -9.23 -7.78
C GLY A 118 42.96 -9.65 -7.58
N ALA A 119 43.31 -10.86 -8.04
CA ALA A 119 44.67 -11.37 -8.03
C ALA A 119 45.59 -10.48 -8.87
N LEU A 120 45.19 -10.13 -10.11
CA LEU A 120 45.93 -9.20 -10.97
C LEU A 120 46.15 -7.86 -10.29
N ALA A 121 45.11 -7.29 -9.69
CA ALA A 121 45.20 -6.02 -9.00
C ALA A 121 46.14 -6.08 -7.78
N GLY A 122 46.14 -7.19 -7.03
CA GLY A 122 47.09 -7.42 -5.94
C GLY A 122 48.55 -7.53 -6.40
N ILE A 123 48.79 -8.20 -7.55
CA ILE A 123 50.11 -8.30 -8.17
C ILE A 123 50.56 -6.93 -8.70
N ALA A 124 49.66 -6.22 -9.38
CA ALA A 124 49.89 -4.89 -9.92
C ALA A 124 50.23 -3.90 -8.81
N PHE A 125 49.51 -3.93 -7.69
CA PHE A 125 49.80 -3.11 -6.52
C PHE A 125 51.18 -3.41 -5.90
N ARG A 126 51.64 -4.66 -5.98
CA ARG A 126 52.96 -5.05 -5.50
C ARG A 126 54.10 -4.63 -6.43
N ARG A 127 53.92 -4.70 -7.74
CA ARG A 127 55.01 -4.58 -8.72
C ARG A 127 55.03 -3.27 -9.51
N LEU A 128 53.89 -2.59 -9.65
CA LEU A 128 53.85 -1.32 -10.38
C LEU A 128 54.35 -0.16 -9.52
N PRO A 129 55.03 0.84 -10.12
CA PRO A 129 55.45 2.05 -9.44
C PRO A 129 54.29 2.79 -8.76
N LEU A 130 53.06 2.63 -9.28
CA LEU A 130 51.85 3.21 -8.72
C LEU A 130 51.57 2.69 -7.30
N GLY A 131 51.68 1.38 -7.05
CA GLY A 131 51.46 0.80 -5.73
C GLY A 131 52.56 1.17 -4.73
N ALA A 132 53.82 1.24 -5.19
CA ALA A 132 54.92 1.78 -4.40
C ALA A 132 54.68 3.27 -4.07
N ARG A 133 54.24 4.10 -5.03
CA ARG A 133 53.88 5.51 -4.81
C ARG A 133 52.71 5.68 -3.84
N CYS A 134 51.66 4.86 -3.96
CA CYS A 134 50.53 4.88 -3.02
C CYS A 134 50.97 4.51 -1.60
N LYS A 135 51.81 3.48 -1.45
CA LYS A 135 52.39 3.09 -0.16
C LYS A 135 53.27 4.19 0.42
N THR A 136 54.11 4.82 -0.40
CA THR A 136 54.94 5.97 0.03
C THR A 136 54.09 7.19 0.39
N LEU A 137 52.99 7.47 -0.33
CA LEU A 137 52.06 8.57 -0.03
C LEU A 137 51.29 8.33 1.28
N ILE A 138 50.82 7.11 1.53
CA ILE A 138 50.14 6.75 2.79
C ILE A 138 51.14 6.84 3.96
N LEU A 139 52.33 6.24 3.81
CA LEU A 139 53.38 6.28 4.85
C LEU A 139 53.98 7.67 5.04
N ARG A 140 53.75 8.63 4.13
CA ARG A 140 54.12 10.04 4.29
C ARG A 140 53.26 10.76 5.32
N TRP A 141 52.01 10.34 5.49
CA TRP A 141 51.04 11.06 6.31
C TRP A 141 50.49 10.23 7.48
N VAL A 142 50.40 8.90 7.35
CA VAL A 142 49.90 7.99 8.38
C VAL A 142 51.08 7.36 9.14
N ARG A 143 50.92 7.13 10.44
CA ARG A 143 51.92 6.46 11.28
C ARG A 143 51.96 4.97 10.93
N ALA A 144 53.15 4.39 10.93
CA ALA A 144 53.37 2.97 10.63
C ALA A 144 53.42 2.14 11.91
N ASP A 145 52.32 2.12 12.67
CA ASP A 145 52.21 1.36 13.91
C ASP A 145 50.87 0.61 14.01
N PRO A 146 50.79 -0.48 14.80
CA PRO A 146 49.60 -1.33 14.83
C PRO A 146 48.33 -0.62 15.33
N LEU A 147 48.46 0.47 16.10
CA LEU A 147 47.32 1.26 16.55
C LEU A 147 46.82 2.18 15.44
N ALA A 148 47.72 2.78 14.65
CA ALA A 148 47.36 3.52 13.44
C ALA A 148 46.67 2.61 12.40
N ASP A 149 47.10 1.36 12.26
CA ASP A 149 46.44 0.35 11.40
C ASP A 149 45.02 0.00 11.88
N LEU A 150 44.76 0.07 13.19
CA LEU A 150 43.42 -0.13 13.74
C LEU A 150 42.51 1.07 13.44
N GLY A 151 43.02 2.30 13.62
CA GLY A 151 42.24 3.49 13.28
C GLY A 151 41.97 3.61 11.78
N ALA A 152 42.94 3.29 10.93
CA ALA A 152 42.74 3.24 9.48
C ALA A 152 41.68 2.19 9.09
N LEU A 153 41.63 1.04 9.77
CA LEU A 153 40.58 0.04 9.56
C LEU A 153 39.19 0.58 9.96
N ALA A 154 39.07 1.27 11.09
CA ALA A 154 37.81 1.87 11.52
C ALA A 154 37.30 2.92 10.49
N LEU A 155 38.20 3.78 9.98
CA LEU A 155 37.88 4.73 8.92
C LEU A 155 37.48 4.05 7.62
N ALA A 156 38.13 2.94 7.26
CA ALA A 156 37.77 2.17 6.07
C ALA A 156 36.39 1.52 6.21
N CYS A 157 36.07 0.93 7.37
CA CYS A 157 34.75 0.37 7.63
C CYS A 157 33.64 1.44 7.57
N TRP A 158 33.89 2.63 8.13
CA TRP A 158 32.98 3.78 7.99
C TRP A 158 32.84 4.22 6.53
N ALA A 159 33.95 4.42 5.80
CA ALA A 159 33.87 4.81 4.40
C ALA A 159 33.11 3.77 3.55
N LEU A 160 33.30 2.48 3.82
CA LEU A 160 32.56 1.41 3.16
C LEU A 160 31.08 1.38 3.56
N SER A 161 30.72 1.63 4.83
CA SER A 161 29.31 1.70 5.24
C SER A 161 28.58 2.84 4.53
N GLU A 162 29.31 3.89 4.15
CA GLU A 162 28.78 5.06 3.46
C GLU A 162 28.71 4.92 1.93
N LEU A 163 29.58 4.09 1.35
CA LEU A 163 29.72 3.96 -0.11
C LEU A 163 29.19 2.63 -0.68
N THR A 164 28.89 1.62 0.14
CA THR A 164 28.25 0.37 -0.29
C THR A 164 26.87 0.68 -0.91
N PRO A 165 26.47 0.15 -2.09
CA PRO A 165 26.98 -1.03 -2.79
C PRO A 165 28.25 -0.83 -3.65
N LEU A 166 28.86 0.36 -3.66
CA LEU A 166 29.99 0.72 -4.53
C LEU A 166 29.66 0.63 -6.03
N VAL A 167 28.39 0.84 -6.39
CA VAL A 167 27.91 0.87 -7.78
C VAL A 167 27.76 2.34 -8.21
N PRO A 168 28.78 2.92 -8.87
CA PRO A 168 28.68 4.28 -9.39
C PRO A 168 27.75 4.32 -10.61
N SER A 169 26.84 5.28 -10.62
CA SER A 169 26.02 5.66 -11.75
C SER A 169 26.22 7.15 -12.03
N LEU A 170 26.59 7.47 -13.27
CA LEU A 170 26.69 8.85 -13.76
C LEU A 170 25.42 9.27 -14.51
N ASP A 171 24.35 8.48 -14.42
CA ASP A 171 23.06 8.88 -14.95
C ASP A 171 22.56 10.16 -14.24
N LEU A 172 21.99 11.08 -15.02
CA LEU A 172 21.49 12.35 -14.53
C LEU A 172 20.41 12.16 -13.45
N SER A 173 19.59 11.11 -13.59
CA SER A 173 18.58 10.74 -12.61
C SER A 173 19.22 10.30 -11.27
N ALA A 174 20.24 9.44 -11.34
CA ALA A 174 20.96 8.97 -10.15
C ALA A 174 21.70 10.11 -9.42
N LEU A 175 22.36 11.00 -10.18
CA LEU A 175 23.02 12.18 -9.61
C LEU A 175 22.02 13.15 -8.95
N LYS A 176 20.87 13.40 -9.60
CA LYS A 176 19.78 14.21 -9.04
C LYS A 176 19.26 13.59 -7.74
N HIS A 177 19.06 12.27 -7.73
CA HIS A 177 18.64 11.54 -6.54
C HIS A 177 19.67 11.64 -5.41
N GLY A 178 20.97 11.57 -5.71
CA GLY A 178 22.05 11.67 -4.73
C GLY A 178 22.13 13.02 -4.00
N VAL A 179 21.69 14.12 -4.62
CA VAL A 179 21.66 15.47 -4.01
C VAL A 179 20.27 15.92 -3.56
N LYS A 180 19.24 15.13 -3.82
CA LYS A 180 17.84 15.51 -3.59
C LYS A 180 17.54 15.94 -2.14
N PRO A 181 17.96 15.23 -1.08
CA PRO A 181 17.66 15.65 0.29
C PRO A 181 18.33 16.96 0.69
N LEU A 182 19.55 17.23 0.19
CA LEU A 182 20.21 18.52 0.37
C LEU A 182 19.40 19.66 -0.24
N TRP A 183 18.91 19.45 -1.47
CA TRP A 183 18.13 20.42 -2.21
C TRP A 183 16.76 20.69 -1.56
N GLU A 184 16.04 19.64 -1.15
CA GLU A 184 14.74 19.75 -0.49
C GLU A 184 14.81 20.46 0.86
N ALA A 185 15.84 20.16 1.66
CA ALA A 185 16.05 20.82 2.94
C ALA A 185 16.44 22.31 2.75
N TRP A 186 17.23 22.62 1.71
CA TRP A 186 17.55 24.00 1.34
C TRP A 186 16.32 24.81 0.91
N GLN A 187 15.38 24.17 0.20
CA GLN A 187 14.12 24.78 -0.22
C GLN A 187 13.05 24.84 0.88
N GLY A 188 13.32 24.32 2.08
CA GLY A 188 12.36 24.26 3.18
C GLY A 188 11.22 23.25 2.97
N ILE A 189 11.35 22.35 2.00
CA ILE A 189 10.36 21.29 1.70
C ILE A 189 10.46 20.19 2.77
N ARG A 190 11.69 19.84 3.17
CA ARG A 190 11.97 18.83 4.20
C ARG A 190 12.46 19.50 5.49
N PRO A 191 11.82 19.26 6.65
CA PRO A 191 12.29 19.82 7.91
C PRO A 191 13.64 19.19 8.32
N LEU A 192 14.54 20.03 8.83
CA LEU A 192 15.82 19.60 9.37
C LEU A 192 15.63 18.74 10.62
N LYS A 193 16.15 17.51 10.61
CA LYS A 193 16.09 16.62 11.78
C LYS A 193 17.26 16.90 12.71
N ALA A 194 17.01 17.64 13.79
CA ALA A 194 18.03 18.02 14.76
C ALA A 194 18.82 16.82 15.31
N ALA A 195 18.14 15.69 15.57
CA ALA A 195 18.78 14.46 16.04
C ALA A 195 19.76 13.86 15.01
N LYS A 196 19.41 13.81 13.71
CA LYS A 196 20.30 13.29 12.66
C LYS A 196 21.52 14.20 12.45
N ALA A 197 21.35 15.52 12.51
CA ALA A 197 22.46 16.47 12.45
C ALA A 197 23.39 16.34 13.67
N TRP A 198 22.82 16.08 14.85
CA TRP A 198 23.58 15.83 16.07
C TRP A 198 24.42 14.56 16.00
N VAL A 199 23.83 13.44 15.57
CA VAL A 199 24.56 12.17 15.36
C VAL A 199 25.73 12.36 14.39
N ALA A 200 25.48 13.02 13.24
CA ALA A 200 26.51 13.32 12.25
C ALA A 200 27.66 14.16 12.85
N LEU A 201 27.35 15.20 13.62
CA LEU A 201 28.35 16.01 14.31
C LEU A 201 29.22 15.17 15.27
N LEU A 202 28.60 14.30 16.07
CA LEU A 202 29.31 13.46 17.03
C LEU A 202 30.22 12.43 16.34
N HIS A 203 29.69 11.70 15.34
CA HIS A 203 30.45 10.73 14.57
C HIS A 203 31.64 11.38 13.86
N PHE A 204 31.44 12.48 13.13
CA PHE A 204 32.52 13.13 12.39
C PHE A 204 33.56 13.78 13.30
N THR A 205 33.17 14.25 14.48
CA THR A 205 34.12 14.74 15.49
C THR A 205 34.96 13.59 16.05
N ALA A 206 34.34 12.44 16.36
CA ALA A 206 35.06 11.25 16.83
C ALA A 206 36.02 10.68 15.78
N LEU A 207 35.57 10.55 14.53
CA LEU A 207 36.40 10.13 13.40
C LEU A 207 37.53 11.13 13.13
N GLY A 208 37.28 12.43 13.30
CA GLY A 208 38.31 13.46 13.19
C GLY A 208 39.39 13.38 14.29
N LEU A 209 39.00 13.09 15.54
CA LEU A 209 39.95 12.84 16.63
C LEU A 209 40.77 11.56 16.39
N LEU A 210 40.13 10.51 15.86
CA LEU A 210 40.80 9.27 15.48
C LEU A 210 41.79 9.52 14.32
N LEU A 211 41.35 10.22 13.27
CA LEU A 211 42.18 10.60 12.13
C LEU A 211 43.39 11.44 12.57
N PHE A 212 43.19 12.42 13.47
CA PHE A 212 44.28 13.24 14.00
C PHE A 212 45.38 12.42 14.67
N ARG A 213 45.03 11.30 15.30
CA ARG A 213 45.96 10.45 16.07
C ARG A 213 46.71 9.41 15.26
N ILE A 214 46.11 8.95 14.16
CA ILE A 214 46.78 8.05 13.22
C ILE A 214 47.70 8.79 12.25
N LEU A 215 47.52 10.11 12.09
CA LEU A 215 48.37 10.94 11.26
C LEU A 215 49.69 11.30 11.95
N GLN A 216 50.73 11.52 11.15
CA GLN A 216 52.02 12.03 11.61
C GLN A 216 51.92 13.51 11.99
N PRO A 217 52.72 14.02 12.94
CA PRO A 217 52.64 15.41 13.41
C PRO A 217 52.79 16.48 12.31
N LYS A 218 53.50 16.16 11.22
CA LYS A 218 53.72 17.07 10.08
C LYS A 218 52.63 16.99 9.00
N ALA A 219 51.63 16.12 9.17
CA ALA A 219 50.57 15.93 8.18
C ALA A 219 49.59 17.13 8.19
N PRO A 220 49.14 17.62 7.01
CA PRO A 220 48.19 18.72 6.93
C PRO A 220 46.77 18.26 7.32
N PHE A 221 46.52 18.11 8.62
CA PHE A 221 45.28 17.52 9.18
C PHE A 221 43.99 18.03 8.53
N GLY A 222 43.79 19.35 8.46
CA GLY A 222 42.55 19.90 7.92
C GLY A 222 42.28 19.52 6.46
N ARG A 223 43.33 19.47 5.62
CA ARG A 223 43.21 19.03 4.22
C ARG A 223 42.90 17.54 4.12
N ILE A 224 43.54 16.72 4.97
CA ILE A 224 43.31 15.28 5.00
C ILE A 224 41.91 14.96 5.54
N PHE A 225 41.44 15.68 6.56
CA PHE A 225 40.10 15.54 7.12
C PHE A 225 39.03 15.75 6.04
N TRP A 226 39.10 16.86 5.29
CA TRP A 226 38.16 17.12 4.21
C TRP A 226 38.32 16.16 3.03
N ALA A 227 39.55 15.77 2.68
CA ALA A 227 39.79 14.80 1.61
C ALA A 227 39.22 13.41 1.94
N VAL A 228 39.31 12.97 3.20
CA VAL A 228 38.80 11.67 3.63
C VAL A 228 37.30 11.74 3.91
N LEU A 229 36.84 12.56 4.85
CA LEU A 229 35.44 12.55 5.25
C LEU A 229 34.54 13.27 4.24
N GLY A 230 34.95 14.48 3.81
CA GLY A 230 34.23 15.22 2.78
C GLY A 230 34.25 14.53 1.43
N GLY A 231 35.39 13.92 1.07
CA GLY A 231 35.53 13.10 -0.14
C GLY A 231 34.58 11.90 -0.15
N VAL A 232 34.45 11.17 0.97
CA VAL A 232 33.48 10.08 1.11
C VAL A 232 32.05 10.59 0.97
N LEU A 233 31.68 11.68 1.63
CA LEU A 233 30.33 12.24 1.50
C LEU A 233 29.99 12.69 0.08
N LEU A 234 30.94 13.29 -0.64
CA LEU A 234 30.74 13.66 -2.06
C LEU A 234 30.68 12.43 -2.96
N ALA A 235 31.49 11.41 -2.67
CA ALA A 235 31.48 10.15 -3.42
C ALA A 235 30.17 9.35 -3.24
N LYS A 236 29.34 9.67 -2.24
CA LYS A 236 27.98 9.12 -2.11
C LYS A 236 27.06 9.54 -3.26
N ILE A 237 27.22 10.75 -3.79
CA ILE A 237 26.30 11.35 -4.78
C ILE A 237 26.12 10.46 -6.02
N PRO A 238 27.20 9.97 -6.67
CA PRO A 238 27.06 9.08 -7.83
C PRO A 238 26.72 7.64 -7.46
N ILE A 239 26.56 7.24 -6.20
CA ILE A 239 26.35 5.83 -5.84
C ILE A 239 24.85 5.52 -5.79
N VAL A 240 24.44 4.48 -6.52
CA VAL A 240 23.03 4.05 -6.59
C VAL A 240 22.51 3.73 -5.19
N GLY A 241 21.33 4.28 -4.85
CA GLY A 241 20.68 4.09 -3.56
C GLY A 241 21.27 4.91 -2.40
N ARG A 242 22.31 5.73 -2.65
CA ARG A 242 22.87 6.64 -1.65
C ARG A 242 22.49 8.09 -1.92
N GLN A 243 22.42 8.85 -0.83
CA GLN A 243 22.04 10.25 -0.84
C GLN A 243 22.90 11.03 0.15
N LEU A 244 23.20 12.28 -0.19
CA LEU A 244 23.83 13.24 0.72
C LEU A 244 22.74 14.12 1.34
N SER A 245 22.72 14.21 2.68
CA SER A 245 21.75 14.99 3.43
C SER A 245 22.34 16.31 3.97
N LEU A 246 21.47 17.29 4.22
CA LEU A 246 21.88 18.56 4.81
C LEU A 246 22.40 18.38 6.24
N GLU A 247 21.81 17.45 7.00
CA GLU A 247 22.25 17.09 8.35
C GLU A 247 23.69 16.59 8.38
N ALA A 248 24.08 15.73 7.41
CA ALA A 248 25.46 15.26 7.29
C ALA A 248 26.42 16.39 6.92
N GLY A 249 26.01 17.29 6.03
CA GLY A 249 26.79 18.49 5.67
C GLY A 249 27.03 19.41 6.87
N LEU A 250 25.97 19.73 7.62
CA LEU A 250 26.03 20.54 8.83
C LEU A 250 26.88 19.87 9.92
N GLY A 251 26.73 18.56 10.11
CA GLY A 251 27.54 17.78 11.04
C GLY A 251 29.04 17.85 10.69
N LEU A 252 29.40 17.73 9.40
CA LEU A 252 30.80 17.78 8.96
C LEU A 252 31.41 19.17 9.15
N ILE A 253 30.65 20.23 8.80
CA ILE A 253 31.07 21.62 9.02
C ILE A 253 31.27 21.87 10.52
N GLY A 254 30.29 21.49 11.35
CA GLY A 254 30.37 21.62 12.81
C GLY A 254 31.56 20.86 13.41
N ALA A 255 31.81 19.63 12.95
CA ALA A 255 32.96 18.84 13.38
C ALA A 255 34.29 19.51 13.00
N SER A 256 34.38 20.07 11.79
CA SER A 256 35.59 20.78 11.35
C SER A 256 35.91 22.01 12.21
N LEU A 257 34.88 22.76 12.59
CA LEU A 257 34.99 23.91 13.49
C LEU A 257 35.37 23.48 14.91
N GLY A 258 34.72 22.45 15.44
CA GLY A 258 35.03 21.90 16.77
C GLY A 258 36.45 21.34 16.87
N LEU A 259 36.90 20.58 15.86
CA LEU A 259 38.24 19.98 15.84
C LEU A 259 39.37 20.99 15.81
N ALA A 260 39.13 22.22 15.32
CA ALA A 260 40.11 23.30 15.41
C ALA A 260 40.53 23.60 16.86
N PHE A 261 39.61 23.43 17.81
CA PHE A 261 39.83 23.63 19.24
C PHE A 261 40.19 22.33 19.99
N LEU A 262 39.76 21.17 19.47
CA LEU A 262 39.94 19.87 20.15
C LEU A 262 41.23 19.13 19.77
N LYS A 263 41.87 19.47 18.64
CA LYS A 263 43.13 18.84 18.20
C LYS A 263 44.31 19.03 19.17
N GLY A 264 44.26 20.04 20.04
CA GLY A 264 45.29 20.33 21.04
C GLY A 264 45.16 19.54 22.35
N LEU A 265 44.16 18.66 22.47
CA LEU A 265 43.92 17.89 23.68
C LEU A 265 45.03 16.85 23.94
N GLU A 266 45.38 16.69 25.22
CA GLU A 266 46.25 15.59 25.67
C GLU A 266 45.66 14.24 25.26
N GLU A 267 46.52 13.26 24.95
CA GLU A 267 46.11 11.93 24.46
C GLU A 267 45.02 11.29 25.34
N ARG A 268 45.16 11.32 26.66
CA ARG A 268 44.14 10.81 27.59
C ARG A 268 42.82 11.57 27.49
N ALA A 269 42.85 12.89 27.50
CA ALA A 269 41.67 13.74 27.44
C ALA A 269 40.89 13.55 26.13
N GLY A 270 41.58 13.55 24.99
CA GLY A 270 40.92 13.32 23.71
C GLY A 270 40.40 11.88 23.54
N SER A 271 40.97 10.88 24.24
CA SER A 271 40.43 9.51 24.24
C SER A 271 39.13 9.43 25.02
N VAL A 272 39.05 10.08 26.19
CA VAL A 272 37.79 10.16 26.95
C VAL A 272 36.72 10.83 26.09
N LEU A 273 37.04 11.97 25.47
CA LEU A 273 36.11 12.66 24.60
C LEU A 273 35.69 11.80 23.41
N GLY A 274 36.63 11.11 22.75
CA GLY A 274 36.32 10.19 21.65
C GLY A 274 35.36 9.06 22.05
N ILE A 275 35.57 8.44 23.23
CA ILE A 275 34.67 7.43 23.79
C ILE A 275 33.28 8.01 24.03
N VAL A 276 33.19 9.17 24.68
CA VAL A 276 31.91 9.84 24.98
C VAL A 276 31.15 10.19 23.70
N LEU A 277 31.83 10.73 22.69
CA LEU A 277 31.21 11.11 21.41
C LEU A 277 30.64 9.88 20.68
N VAL A 278 31.40 8.78 20.61
CA VAL A 278 30.93 7.54 19.96
C VAL A 278 29.72 6.98 20.70
N LEU A 279 29.79 6.86 22.03
CA LEU A 279 28.67 6.34 22.82
C LEU A 279 27.43 7.24 22.75
N ALA A 280 27.59 8.57 22.84
CA ALA A 280 26.49 9.51 22.73
C ALA A 280 25.80 9.43 21.35
N ALA A 281 26.58 9.23 20.29
CA ALA A 281 26.03 9.06 18.95
C ALA A 281 25.23 7.77 18.84
N GLN A 282 25.77 6.64 19.33
CA GLN A 282 25.08 5.35 19.33
C GLN A 282 23.78 5.39 20.16
N VAL A 283 23.79 6.04 21.33
CA VAL A 283 22.60 6.20 22.16
C VAL A 283 21.55 7.08 21.46
N THR A 284 21.97 8.20 20.86
CA THR A 284 21.03 9.09 20.14
C THR A 284 20.41 8.36 18.94
N GLU A 285 21.24 7.66 18.16
CA GLU A 285 20.80 6.93 16.99
C GLU A 285 19.84 5.80 17.37
N ALA A 286 20.19 4.96 18.35
CA ALA A 286 19.33 3.88 18.82
C ALA A 286 18.00 4.38 19.43
N LEU A 287 17.98 5.55 20.08
CA LEU A 287 16.80 6.03 20.82
C LEU A 287 15.95 7.08 20.08
N THR A 288 16.24 7.36 18.81
CA THR A 288 15.44 8.29 17.99
C THR A 288 14.51 7.54 17.05
N ALA A 289 13.30 8.05 16.87
CA ALA A 289 12.28 7.40 16.05
C ALA A 289 12.59 7.54 14.55
N GLU A 290 12.23 6.51 13.76
CA GLU A 290 12.25 6.58 12.30
C GLU A 290 10.83 6.78 11.75
N GLU A 291 10.70 7.60 10.70
CA GLU A 291 9.41 7.91 10.08
C GLU A 291 8.83 6.68 9.37
N GLY A 292 7.51 6.49 9.50
CA GLY A 292 6.76 5.47 8.74
C GLY A 292 6.68 4.08 9.37
N GLY A 293 7.31 3.84 10.52
CA GLY A 293 7.26 2.54 11.18
C GLY A 293 6.26 2.43 12.32
N ARG A 294 5.58 1.28 12.41
CA ARG A 294 4.72 0.93 13.55
C ARG A 294 5.55 0.29 14.67
N VAL A 295 5.11 0.41 15.91
CA VAL A 295 5.59 -0.43 17.04
C VAL A 295 4.99 -1.83 16.79
N VAL A 296 5.64 -3.00 16.80
CA VAL A 296 6.68 -3.59 17.65
C VAL A 296 7.31 -4.78 16.88
N PRO A 297 8.64 -4.99 16.86
CA PRO A 297 9.20 -6.33 16.72
C PRO A 297 9.71 -6.84 18.08
N THR A 298 9.55 -8.14 18.34
CA THR A 298 10.37 -8.81 19.36
C THR A 298 11.83 -8.74 18.94
N LEU A 299 12.74 -8.53 19.89
CA LEU A 299 14.18 -8.55 19.63
C LEU A 299 14.54 -9.81 18.84
N ASN A 300 15.10 -9.64 17.64
CA ASN A 300 15.58 -10.76 16.86
C ASN A 300 16.79 -11.37 17.57
N TRP A 301 16.69 -12.62 17.99
CA TRP A 301 17.78 -13.34 18.65
C TRP A 301 18.65 -14.12 17.68
N ILE A 302 18.22 -14.27 16.41
CA ILE A 302 18.93 -15.04 15.40
C ILE A 302 20.00 -14.14 14.78
N PRO A 303 21.30 -14.42 15.02
CA PRO A 303 22.36 -13.60 14.47
C PRO A 303 22.30 -13.54 12.94
N PHE A 304 22.48 -12.35 12.40
CA PHE A 304 22.47 -11.98 10.98
C PHE A 304 21.11 -12.13 10.26
N ALA A 305 20.00 -12.30 10.99
CA ALA A 305 18.70 -12.53 10.36
C ALA A 305 18.00 -11.27 9.80
N ALA A 306 18.25 -10.06 10.31
CA ALA A 306 17.77 -8.85 9.62
C ALA A 306 18.58 -8.56 8.34
N GLN A 307 19.87 -8.92 8.35
CA GLN A 307 20.85 -8.63 7.30
C GLN A 307 20.74 -9.58 6.09
N GLN A 308 19.63 -10.33 5.98
CA GLN A 308 19.32 -11.34 4.95
C GLN A 308 18.97 -10.74 3.56
N HIS A 309 18.64 -9.45 3.48
CA HIS A 309 17.97 -8.84 2.32
C HIS A 309 18.94 -8.18 1.32
N GLY A 310 19.98 -8.89 0.89
CA GLY A 310 20.91 -8.40 -0.14
C GLY A 310 21.93 -7.39 0.38
N ILE A 311 22.30 -6.41 -0.45
CA ILE A 311 23.43 -5.49 -0.16
C ILE A 311 23.18 -4.58 1.05
N THR A 312 21.93 -4.41 1.47
CA THR A 312 21.56 -3.66 2.70
C THR A 312 22.12 -4.30 3.96
N GLY A 313 22.15 -5.63 4.05
CA GLY A 313 22.71 -6.33 5.20
C GLY A 313 24.22 -6.08 5.40
N LEU A 314 24.98 -5.90 4.31
CA LEU A 314 26.39 -5.53 4.40
C LEU A 314 26.59 -4.13 4.99
N ILE A 315 25.68 -3.20 4.68
CA ILE A 315 25.71 -1.83 5.23
C ILE A 315 25.52 -1.89 6.74
N ASP A 316 24.52 -2.63 7.20
CA ASP A 316 24.20 -2.79 8.63
C ASP A 316 25.37 -3.44 9.39
N ILE A 317 26.01 -4.47 8.83
CA ILE A 317 27.21 -5.08 9.43
C ILE A 317 28.34 -4.05 9.59
N LEU A 318 28.59 -3.24 8.56
CA LEU A 318 29.65 -2.23 8.63
C LEU A 318 29.32 -1.12 9.65
N LEU A 319 28.05 -0.69 9.70
CA LEU A 319 27.54 0.26 10.70
C LEU A 319 27.68 -0.29 12.13
N GLY A 320 27.46 -1.60 12.33
CA GLY A 320 27.65 -2.29 13.60
C GLY A 320 29.10 -2.58 13.99
N ILE A 321 30.09 -2.37 13.10
CA ILE A 321 31.52 -2.66 13.37
C ILE A 321 32.33 -1.39 13.62
N TRP A 322 32.23 -0.39 12.75
CA TRP A 322 33.16 0.76 12.76
C TRP A 322 33.13 1.59 14.06
N PRO A 323 31.98 1.83 14.73
CA PRO A 323 31.94 2.62 15.97
C PRO A 323 32.69 1.91 17.10
N TYR A 324 32.58 0.59 17.17
CA TYR A 324 33.18 -0.21 18.23
C TYR A 324 34.66 -0.50 18.00
N LEU A 325 35.12 -0.54 16.73
CA LEU A 325 36.55 -0.44 16.40
C LEU A 325 37.14 0.90 16.87
N THR A 326 36.41 1.99 16.67
CA THR A 326 36.79 3.35 17.10
C THR A 326 36.83 3.45 18.63
N LEU A 327 35.87 2.84 19.32
CA LEU A 327 35.83 2.75 20.78
C LEU A 327 37.04 2.00 21.33
N GLY A 328 37.37 0.83 20.75
CA GLY A 328 38.56 0.05 21.10
C GLY A 328 39.87 0.81 20.84
N PHE A 329 39.96 1.55 19.75
CA PHE A 329 41.10 2.42 19.45
C PHE A 329 41.36 3.44 20.57
N PHE A 330 40.33 4.14 21.06
CA PHE A 330 40.50 5.08 22.17
C PHE A 330 40.78 4.39 23.52
N ALA A 331 40.16 3.22 23.76
CA ALA A 331 40.33 2.44 24.99
C ALA A 331 41.79 2.00 25.23
N HIS A 332 42.58 1.78 24.17
CA HIS A 332 44.02 1.46 24.28
C HIS A 332 44.83 2.48 25.08
N THR A 333 44.37 3.72 25.20
CA THR A 333 45.04 4.77 25.97
C THR A 333 45.04 4.48 27.48
N PHE A 334 44.06 3.70 27.95
CA PHE A 334 43.83 3.40 29.36
C PHE A 334 44.26 1.99 29.77
N VAL A 335 44.61 1.14 28.79
CA VAL A 335 44.89 -0.29 29.03
C VAL A 335 46.33 -0.64 28.65
N SER A 336 47.11 -1.06 29.64
CA SER A 336 48.45 -1.61 29.45
C SER A 336 48.41 -2.93 28.66
N GLU A 337 49.41 -3.18 27.82
CA GLU A 337 49.54 -4.36 26.98
C GLU A 337 49.20 -5.71 27.64
N PRO A 338 49.77 -6.09 28.80
CA PRO A 338 49.47 -7.37 29.45
C PRO A 338 48.02 -7.52 29.93
N ARG A 339 47.27 -6.41 30.01
CA ARG A 339 45.86 -6.37 30.44
C ARG A 339 44.89 -6.22 29.27
N ARG A 340 45.36 -6.20 28.03
CA ARG A 340 44.51 -6.01 26.84
C ARG A 340 43.54 -7.16 26.61
N TRP A 341 43.94 -8.40 26.89
CA TRP A 341 43.03 -9.55 26.83
C TRP A 341 41.90 -9.43 27.86
N LEU A 342 42.21 -8.95 29.07
CA LEU A 342 41.24 -8.74 30.13
C LEU A 342 40.27 -7.60 29.77
N ALA A 343 40.77 -6.54 29.14
CA ALA A 343 39.92 -5.47 28.61
C ALA A 343 39.09 -5.92 27.39
N ALA A 344 39.59 -6.83 26.55
CA ALA A 344 38.80 -7.44 25.48
C ALA A 344 37.63 -8.25 26.06
N LEU A 345 37.85 -8.94 27.18
CA LEU A 345 36.83 -9.74 27.87
C LEU A 345 35.83 -8.87 28.64
N LEU A 346 36.30 -8.06 29.61
CA LEU A 346 35.44 -7.25 30.47
C LEU A 346 34.85 -6.04 29.74
N GLY A 347 35.67 -5.34 28.95
CA GLY A 347 35.21 -4.22 28.13
C GLY A 347 34.31 -4.70 26.99
N GLY A 348 34.63 -5.85 26.38
CA GLY A 348 33.76 -6.49 25.40
C GLY A 348 32.39 -6.85 25.99
N ALA A 349 32.35 -7.42 27.19
CA ALA A 349 31.09 -7.72 27.88
C ALA A 349 30.28 -6.45 28.18
N ALA A 350 30.93 -5.36 28.62
CA ALA A 350 30.26 -4.08 28.86
C ALA A 350 29.68 -3.48 27.57
N VAL A 351 30.43 -3.55 26.45
CA VAL A 351 29.97 -3.10 25.13
C VAL A 351 28.79 -3.96 24.65
N PHE A 352 28.88 -5.28 24.78
CA PHE A 352 27.78 -6.20 24.46
C PHE A 352 26.52 -5.88 25.26
N SER A 353 26.63 -5.74 26.58
CA SER A 353 25.50 -5.43 27.45
C SER A 353 24.86 -4.07 27.12
N LEU A 354 25.67 -3.05 26.81
CA LEU A 354 25.16 -1.75 26.40
C LEU A 354 24.42 -1.81 25.06
N ALA A 355 25.04 -2.44 24.05
CA ALA A 355 24.43 -2.58 22.73
C ALA A 355 23.12 -3.39 22.83
N LEU A 356 23.13 -4.52 23.53
CA LEU A 356 21.94 -5.34 23.77
C LEU A 356 20.86 -4.56 24.54
N TYR A 357 21.23 -3.71 25.49
CA TYR A 357 20.29 -2.84 26.19
C TYR A 357 19.66 -1.79 25.27
N LEU A 358 20.45 -1.17 24.37
CA LEU A 358 19.93 -0.22 23.39
C LEU A 358 18.97 -0.90 22.40
N GLU A 359 19.32 -2.09 21.91
CA GLU A 359 18.43 -2.94 21.10
C GLU A 359 17.16 -3.30 21.86
N TRP A 360 17.27 -3.60 23.15
CA TRP A 360 16.11 -3.87 24.00
C TRP A 360 15.20 -2.65 24.17
N CYS A 361 15.75 -1.44 24.27
CA CYS A 361 15.01 -0.18 24.33
C CYS A 361 14.27 0.15 23.02
N GLN A 362 14.86 -0.21 21.88
CA GLN A 362 14.27 0.03 20.55
C GLN A 362 12.91 -0.65 20.33
N ARG A 363 12.56 -1.69 21.10
CA ARG A 363 11.24 -2.37 21.04
C ARG A 363 10.05 -1.43 21.27
N SER A 364 10.28 -0.29 21.92
CA SER A 364 9.24 0.71 22.22
C SER A 364 9.30 1.94 21.31
N ILE A 365 10.17 1.94 20.29
CA ILE A 365 10.42 3.10 19.42
C ILE A 365 9.85 2.82 18.02
N PRO A 366 8.93 3.64 17.50
CA PRO A 366 8.39 3.49 16.15
C PRO A 366 9.50 3.50 15.07
N GLY A 367 9.43 2.56 14.13
CA GLY A 367 10.37 2.48 13.00
C GLY A 367 11.71 1.82 13.27
N ARG A 368 11.96 1.34 14.49
CA ARG A 368 13.18 0.57 14.81
C ARG A 368 12.94 -0.94 14.73
N TYR A 369 13.96 -1.68 14.28
CA TYR A 369 13.95 -3.15 14.25
C TYR A 369 15.08 -3.69 15.13
N PRO A 370 14.77 -4.13 16.36
CA PRO A 370 15.81 -4.54 17.30
C PRO A 370 16.43 -5.90 16.93
N ASP A 371 17.76 -5.98 16.87
CA ASP A 371 18.51 -7.17 16.45
C ASP A 371 19.73 -7.45 17.35
N ALA A 372 19.79 -8.64 17.96
CA ALA A 372 20.91 -9.07 18.79
C ALA A 372 22.24 -9.13 18.02
N THR A 373 22.20 -9.23 16.68
CA THR A 373 23.36 -9.16 15.79
C THR A 373 24.21 -7.94 16.05
N ASP A 374 23.59 -6.77 16.29
CA ASP A 374 24.32 -5.53 16.52
C ASP A 374 25.11 -5.58 17.83
N ALA A 375 24.60 -6.27 18.85
CA ALA A 375 25.34 -6.53 20.08
C ALA A 375 26.52 -7.49 19.86
N TYR A 376 26.34 -8.55 19.06
CA TYR A 376 27.43 -9.48 18.72
C TYR A 376 28.53 -8.80 17.89
N LEU A 377 28.15 -7.96 16.92
CA LEU A 377 29.07 -7.17 16.10
C LEU A 377 29.85 -6.16 16.95
N ALA A 378 29.16 -5.47 17.86
CA ALA A 378 29.77 -4.54 18.81
C ALA A 378 30.83 -5.22 19.68
N TRP A 379 30.50 -6.38 20.24
CA TRP A 379 31.41 -7.20 21.03
C TRP A 379 32.62 -7.65 20.21
N ALA A 380 32.38 -8.27 19.06
CA ALA A 380 33.43 -8.82 18.22
C ALA A 380 34.39 -7.74 17.73
N ALA A 381 33.87 -6.59 17.30
CA ALA A 381 34.66 -5.45 16.86
C ALA A 381 35.53 -4.87 17.99
N PHE A 382 34.96 -4.65 19.18
CA PHE A 382 35.71 -4.13 20.32
C PHE A 382 36.77 -5.13 20.82
N ALA A 383 36.42 -6.41 20.94
CA ALA A 383 37.34 -7.45 21.36
C ALA A 383 38.50 -7.60 20.35
N TYR A 384 38.19 -7.59 19.05
CA TYR A 384 39.19 -7.60 18.00
C TYR A 384 40.13 -6.40 18.08
N ALA A 385 39.59 -5.19 18.27
CA ALA A 385 40.38 -3.98 18.43
C ALA A 385 41.41 -4.13 19.56
N MET A 386 40.98 -4.59 20.73
CA MET A 386 41.84 -4.77 21.90
C MET A 386 42.92 -5.86 21.72
N LEU A 387 42.63 -6.93 20.98
CA LEU A 387 43.54 -8.08 20.77
C LEU A 387 44.50 -7.91 19.58
N LYS A 388 44.14 -7.10 18.58
CA LYS A 388 44.94 -6.91 17.34
C LYS A 388 46.29 -6.23 17.61
N VAL A 389 46.32 -5.26 18.53
CA VAL A 389 47.50 -4.42 18.79
C VAL A 389 48.44 -5.15 19.77
N LYS A 390 49.52 -5.78 19.28
CA LYS A 390 50.46 -6.62 20.05
C LYS A 390 51.83 -6.02 20.37
N ALA A 391 52.02 -4.71 20.20
CA ALA A 391 53.19 -3.99 20.71
C ALA A 391 52.91 -2.49 20.68
N ARG A 392 53.29 -1.75 21.72
CA ARG A 392 53.43 -0.29 21.64
C ARG A 392 54.93 0.02 21.56
N PRO A 393 55.50 0.47 20.43
CA PRO A 393 56.78 1.16 20.50
C PRO A 393 56.60 2.40 21.35
N GLU A 394 57.52 2.67 22.28
CA GLU A 394 57.51 3.90 23.08
C GLU A 394 57.34 5.11 22.16
N ALA A 395 56.33 5.94 22.44
CA ALA A 395 56.10 7.13 21.66
C ALA A 395 57.29 8.10 21.85
N PRO A 396 57.89 8.64 20.78
CA PRO A 396 58.86 9.72 20.94
C PRO A 396 58.17 10.90 21.63
N ALA A 397 58.79 11.42 22.68
CA ALA A 397 58.31 12.56 23.44
C ALA A 397 58.09 13.77 22.52
N LEU A 398 56.83 14.03 22.17
CA LEU A 398 56.45 15.24 21.43
C LEU A 398 56.55 16.44 22.37
N ALA A 399 57.63 17.21 22.19
CA ALA A 399 57.85 18.51 22.79
C ALA A 399 56.93 19.57 22.15
N TRP A 400 55.65 19.57 22.54
CA TRP A 400 54.83 20.78 22.52
C TRP A 400 53.64 20.58 23.47
N ARG A 401 53.77 21.09 24.70
CA ARG A 401 52.69 21.12 25.70
C ARG A 401 52.17 22.56 25.82
N PRO A 402 51.01 22.91 25.25
CA PRO A 402 50.20 23.94 25.88
C PRO A 402 49.53 23.27 27.09
N GLN A 403 49.95 23.66 28.30
CA GLN A 403 49.21 23.36 29.53
C GLN A 403 47.86 24.10 29.46
N VAL A 404 46.86 23.49 28.86
CA VAL A 404 45.48 23.94 29.08
C VAL A 404 45.08 23.46 30.48
N LYS A 405 45.32 24.31 31.49
CA LYS A 405 44.69 24.20 32.81
C LYS A 405 43.18 24.28 32.61
N GLY A 406 42.52 23.14 32.49
CA GLY A 406 41.08 23.12 32.24
C GLY A 406 40.49 21.73 32.10
N ARG A 407 40.85 20.75 32.96
CA ARG A 407 40.19 19.44 32.98
C ARG A 407 38.68 19.55 33.23
N LEU A 408 38.23 20.56 33.98
CA LEU A 408 36.83 20.84 34.28
C LEU A 408 35.97 21.16 33.04
N TRP A 409 36.51 21.90 32.06
CA TRP A 409 35.76 22.24 30.85
C TRP A 409 35.49 21.01 29.96
N LEU A 410 36.36 19.99 30.00
CA LEU A 410 36.18 18.74 29.25
C LEU A 410 35.07 17.88 29.85
N TYR A 411 35.01 17.80 31.18
CA TYR A 411 33.89 17.16 31.87
C TYR A 411 32.58 17.95 31.66
N GLY A 412 32.67 19.29 31.61
CA GLY A 412 31.56 20.16 31.23
C GLY A 412 31.08 19.91 29.78
N LEU A 413 31.99 19.79 28.81
CA LEU A 413 31.67 19.49 27.41
C LEU A 413 31.04 18.10 27.27
N ALA A 414 31.60 17.09 27.95
CA ALA A 414 31.02 15.75 27.98
C ALA A 414 29.62 15.75 28.62
N ALA A 415 29.42 16.48 29.72
CA ALA A 415 28.11 16.63 30.35
C ALA A 415 27.11 17.37 29.45
N VAL A 416 27.54 18.43 28.74
CA VAL A 416 26.70 19.11 27.74
C VAL A 416 26.31 18.15 26.63
N VAL A 417 27.25 17.37 26.08
CA VAL A 417 26.93 16.37 25.05
C VAL A 417 25.91 15.35 25.55
N SER A 418 26.07 14.84 26.78
CA SER A 418 25.13 13.90 27.38
C SER A 418 23.75 14.52 27.66
N LEU A 419 23.70 15.76 28.15
CA LEU A 419 22.45 16.48 28.43
C LEU A 419 21.71 16.85 27.15
N THR A 420 22.42 17.31 26.11
CA THR A 420 21.85 17.61 24.79
C THR A 420 21.31 16.35 24.14
N THR A 421 22.05 15.23 24.24
CA THR A 421 21.59 13.90 23.80
C THR A 421 20.31 13.50 24.52
N GLY A 422 20.29 13.55 25.86
CA GLY A 422 19.10 13.22 26.65
C GLY A 422 17.89 14.11 26.32
N ARG A 423 18.10 15.41 26.11
CA ARG A 423 17.04 16.35 25.73
C ARG A 423 16.47 16.05 24.33
N LEU A 424 17.31 15.76 23.34
CA LEU A 424 16.86 15.45 21.98
C LEU A 424 16.07 14.14 21.94
N VAL A 425 16.57 13.10 22.61
CA VAL A 425 15.84 11.83 22.77
C VAL A 425 14.50 12.05 23.47
N TRP A 426 14.48 12.84 24.55
CA TRP A 426 13.25 13.16 25.27
C TRP A 426 12.25 13.95 24.40
N MET A 427 12.70 14.98 23.69
CA MET A 427 11.84 15.79 22.82
C MET A 427 11.24 14.98 21.67
N ASP A 428 12.00 14.07 21.06
CA ASP A 428 11.51 13.18 20.01
C ASP A 428 10.51 12.15 20.55
N SER A 429 10.80 11.57 21.73
CA SER A 429 9.86 10.69 22.44
C SER A 429 8.56 11.40 22.85
N ALA A 430 8.63 12.69 23.21
CA ALA A 430 7.49 13.50 23.61
C ALA A 430 6.69 14.05 22.41
N ALA A 431 7.33 14.26 21.26
CA ALA A 431 6.68 14.67 20.02
C ALA A 431 5.90 13.53 19.34
N GLY A 432 6.19 12.28 19.68
CA GLY A 432 5.48 11.08 19.21
C GLY A 432 4.06 10.88 19.77
N HIS A 433 3.48 11.87 20.45
CA HIS A 433 2.14 11.77 21.06
C HIS A 433 1.16 12.82 20.52
N LYS A 434 0.89 12.76 19.21
CA LYS A 434 -0.49 12.88 18.73
C LYS A 434 -0.94 11.50 18.29
N SER A 435 -1.55 10.77 19.21
CA SER A 435 -2.19 9.48 18.95
C SER A 435 -3.23 9.65 17.84
N GLU A 436 -2.90 9.23 16.62
CA GLU A 436 -3.91 8.64 15.75
C GLU A 436 -4.48 7.46 16.54
N ARG A 437 -5.81 7.44 16.78
CA ARG A 437 -6.45 6.37 17.57
C ARG A 437 -6.08 5.01 16.99
N ALA A 438 -5.14 4.32 17.63
CA ALA A 438 -4.78 2.97 17.24
C ALA A 438 -5.93 2.02 17.63
N LEU A 439 -6.15 0.98 16.82
CA LEU A 439 -7.08 -0.08 17.18
C LEU A 439 -6.61 -0.76 18.49
N PRO A 440 -7.53 -0.99 19.46
CA PRO A 440 -7.18 -1.51 20.78
C PRO A 440 -6.52 -2.90 20.68
N ARG A 441 -5.71 -3.26 21.67
CA ARG A 441 -5.15 -4.62 21.73
C ARG A 441 -6.25 -5.61 22.14
N PRO A 442 -6.21 -6.86 21.62
CA PRO A 442 -7.16 -7.91 22.05
C PRO A 442 -7.22 -8.09 23.57
N GLU A 443 -6.09 -7.97 24.26
CA GLU A 443 -5.98 -8.19 25.72
C GLU A 443 -6.50 -7.01 26.56
N GLU A 444 -6.70 -5.84 25.95
CA GLU A 444 -7.21 -4.64 26.62
C GLU A 444 -8.76 -4.58 26.60
N LEU A 445 -9.39 -5.43 25.78
CA LEU A 445 -10.83 -5.41 25.56
C LEU A 445 -11.55 -6.30 26.58
N PRO A 446 -12.73 -5.86 27.07
CA PRO A 446 -13.54 -6.70 27.94
C PRO A 446 -14.11 -7.91 27.17
N ALA A 447 -14.29 -9.02 27.88
CA ALA A 447 -14.96 -10.19 27.33
C ALA A 447 -16.39 -9.84 26.89
N PRO A 448 -16.83 -10.26 25.69
CA PRO A 448 -18.17 -9.94 25.21
C PRO A 448 -19.23 -10.76 25.94
N ASN A 449 -20.33 -10.11 26.33
CA ASN A 449 -21.47 -10.79 26.96
C ASN A 449 -22.39 -11.40 25.88
N LEU A 450 -22.23 -12.70 25.64
CA LEU A 450 -22.98 -13.46 24.63
C LEU A 450 -23.70 -14.65 25.29
N PRO A 451 -24.84 -14.43 25.98
CA PRO A 451 -25.50 -15.48 26.77
C PRO A 451 -26.07 -16.62 25.92
N GLN A 452 -26.32 -16.39 24.64
CA GLN A 452 -26.81 -17.38 23.68
C GLN A 452 -25.66 -18.00 22.85
N PHE A 453 -24.40 -17.78 23.25
CA PHE A 453 -23.26 -18.33 22.54
C PHE A 453 -23.28 -19.86 22.57
N ARG A 454 -23.14 -20.47 21.40
CA ARG A 454 -23.08 -21.91 21.22
C ARG A 454 -21.64 -22.39 21.45
N PHE A 455 -21.36 -22.94 22.63
CA PHE A 455 -20.06 -23.56 22.92
C PHE A 455 -19.86 -24.93 22.24
N ALA A 456 -20.93 -25.62 21.84
CA ALA A 456 -20.82 -26.90 21.15
C ALA A 456 -20.46 -26.75 19.67
N HIS A 457 -19.43 -27.47 19.20
CA HIS A 457 -19.04 -27.52 17.80
C HIS A 457 -19.97 -28.41 16.94
N PRO A 458 -20.12 -28.14 15.63
CA PRO A 458 -19.59 -26.97 14.91
C PRO A 458 -20.35 -25.69 15.28
N ARG A 459 -19.62 -24.57 15.34
CA ARG A 459 -20.16 -23.22 15.60
C ARG A 459 -20.20 -22.38 14.33
N LEU A 460 -19.29 -22.66 13.40
CA LEU A 460 -19.36 -22.12 12.04
C LEU A 460 -20.45 -22.85 11.26
N PRO A 461 -21.08 -22.20 10.25
CA PRO A 461 -22.01 -22.86 9.35
C PRO A 461 -21.37 -24.12 8.77
N ALA A 462 -22.08 -25.24 8.92
CA ALA A 462 -21.63 -26.58 8.56
C ALA A 462 -22.81 -27.39 8.00
N PRO A 463 -22.56 -28.37 7.12
CA PRO A 463 -23.62 -29.21 6.59
C PRO A 463 -24.24 -30.08 7.68
N SER A 464 -25.57 -30.08 7.77
CA SER A 464 -26.30 -31.05 8.59
C SER A 464 -26.24 -32.47 7.99
N PRO A 465 -26.45 -33.52 8.81
CA PRO A 465 -26.52 -34.89 8.30
C PRO A 465 -27.56 -35.07 7.18
N LEU A 466 -28.70 -34.38 7.28
CA LEU A 466 -29.75 -34.42 6.26
C LEU A 466 -29.29 -33.78 4.94
N GLU A 467 -28.63 -32.62 5.02
CA GLU A 467 -28.06 -31.95 3.83
C GLU A 467 -26.97 -32.80 3.17
N LEU A 468 -26.10 -33.47 3.93
CA LEU A 468 -25.10 -34.39 3.37
C LEU A 468 -25.74 -35.57 2.65
N LEU A 469 -26.79 -36.16 3.23
CA LEU A 469 -27.56 -37.23 2.59
C LEU A 469 -28.21 -36.75 1.30
N GLU A 470 -28.80 -35.56 1.31
CA GLU A 470 -29.43 -35.00 0.14
C GLU A 470 -28.40 -34.62 -0.94
N LEU A 471 -27.24 -34.09 -0.56
CA LEU A 471 -26.13 -33.80 -1.45
C LEU A 471 -25.60 -35.09 -2.11
N LYS A 472 -25.46 -36.17 -1.34
CA LYS A 472 -25.09 -37.50 -1.85
C LYS A 472 -26.13 -38.05 -2.84
N ARG A 473 -27.42 -37.77 -2.62
CA ARG A 473 -28.53 -38.18 -3.49
C ARG A 473 -28.61 -37.36 -4.78
N ARG A 474 -28.59 -36.03 -4.67
CA ARG A 474 -28.87 -35.09 -5.78
C ARG A 474 -27.62 -34.69 -6.57
N ASN A 475 -26.44 -34.71 -5.95
CA ASN A 475 -25.18 -34.33 -6.60
C ASN A 475 -23.99 -35.15 -6.06
N PRO A 476 -23.98 -36.49 -6.26
CA PRO A 476 -22.87 -37.34 -5.82
C PRO A 476 -21.53 -36.94 -6.46
N SER A 477 -21.55 -36.33 -7.66
CA SER A 477 -20.37 -35.80 -8.34
C SER A 477 -19.63 -34.73 -7.52
N TYR A 478 -20.35 -33.89 -6.77
CA TYR A 478 -19.74 -32.87 -5.92
C TYR A 478 -18.88 -33.50 -4.83
N LEU A 479 -19.42 -34.49 -4.10
CA LEU A 479 -18.66 -35.22 -3.09
C LEU A 479 -17.48 -36.00 -3.68
N ARG A 480 -17.64 -36.59 -4.88
CA ARG A 480 -16.52 -37.25 -5.59
C ARG A 480 -15.40 -36.28 -5.97
N LEU A 481 -15.74 -35.09 -6.47
CA LEU A 481 -14.77 -34.05 -6.80
C LEU A 481 -14.01 -33.59 -5.54
N HIS A 482 -14.73 -33.38 -4.44
CA HIS A 482 -14.10 -33.01 -3.17
C HIS A 482 -13.25 -34.16 -2.59
N ALA A 483 -13.65 -35.42 -2.74
CA ALA A 483 -12.81 -36.56 -2.38
C ALA A 483 -11.50 -36.59 -3.20
N GLN A 484 -11.56 -36.31 -4.50
CA GLN A 484 -10.37 -36.19 -5.36
C GLN A 484 -9.49 -35.02 -4.93
N LYS A 485 -10.08 -33.85 -4.65
CA LYS A 485 -9.35 -32.67 -4.17
C LYS A 485 -8.78 -32.84 -2.77
N ALA A 486 -9.39 -33.66 -1.92
CA ALA A 486 -8.91 -33.91 -0.57
C ALA A 486 -7.65 -34.81 -0.55
N GLN A 487 -7.46 -35.65 -1.58
CA GLN A 487 -6.30 -36.54 -1.74
C GLN A 487 -5.95 -37.31 -0.45
N ARG A 488 -6.96 -37.90 0.21
CA ARG A 488 -6.82 -38.62 1.50
C ARG A 488 -6.19 -37.81 2.65
N GLY A 489 -6.13 -36.49 2.54
CA GLY A 489 -5.53 -35.59 3.55
C GLY A 489 -4.39 -34.71 3.04
N GLU A 490 -3.89 -34.92 1.81
CA GLU A 490 -2.78 -34.14 1.21
C GLU A 490 -3.24 -32.94 0.37
N GLY A 491 -4.54 -32.85 0.08
CA GLY A 491 -5.06 -31.84 -0.85
C GLY A 491 -5.65 -30.60 -0.19
N ASP A 492 -6.73 -30.08 -0.78
CA ASP A 492 -7.42 -28.87 -0.36
C ASP A 492 -8.13 -29.04 1.00
N PHE A 493 -7.87 -28.14 1.95
CA PHE A 493 -8.35 -28.27 3.34
C PHE A 493 -9.87 -28.18 3.49
N TYR A 494 -10.56 -27.35 2.69
CA TYR A 494 -12.01 -27.30 2.72
C TYR A 494 -12.61 -28.64 2.25
N SER A 495 -12.07 -29.17 1.17
CA SER A 495 -12.45 -30.49 0.64
C SER A 495 -12.18 -31.61 1.65
N ILE A 496 -11.04 -31.55 2.36
CA ILE A 496 -10.71 -32.47 3.46
C ILE A 496 -11.76 -32.39 4.57
N ALA A 497 -12.12 -31.19 5.04
CA ALA A 497 -13.13 -31.03 6.09
C ALA A 497 -14.49 -31.61 5.67
N LEU A 498 -14.93 -31.31 4.45
CA LEU A 498 -16.20 -31.81 3.91
C LEU A 498 -16.22 -33.33 3.78
N VAL A 499 -15.15 -33.93 3.24
CA VAL A 499 -15.07 -35.38 3.05
C VAL A 499 -14.96 -36.09 4.40
N ALA A 500 -14.15 -35.58 5.33
CA ALA A 500 -14.02 -36.15 6.68
C ALA A 500 -15.33 -36.03 7.50
N LEU A 501 -16.15 -35.01 7.27
CA LEU A 501 -17.50 -34.93 7.83
C LEU A 501 -18.39 -36.06 7.32
N ALA A 502 -18.39 -36.27 6.00
CA ALA A 502 -19.26 -37.25 5.33
C ALA A 502 -18.80 -38.71 5.51
N ASP A 503 -17.50 -38.97 5.44
CA ASP A 503 -16.88 -40.29 5.59
C ASP A 503 -15.45 -40.15 6.16
N PRO A 504 -15.31 -40.19 7.51
CA PRO A 504 -14.03 -39.99 8.19
C PRO A 504 -12.94 -40.99 7.78
N ALA A 505 -13.33 -42.21 7.38
CA ALA A 505 -12.38 -43.28 7.06
C ALA A 505 -11.53 -42.97 5.81
N GLN A 506 -11.94 -42.00 5.00
CA GLN A 506 -11.23 -41.61 3.77
C GLN A 506 -10.06 -40.65 4.02
N ILE A 507 -9.96 -40.05 5.21
CA ILE A 507 -9.02 -38.97 5.51
C ILE A 507 -8.10 -39.36 6.66
N ASP A 508 -6.80 -39.26 6.44
CA ASP A 508 -5.83 -39.37 7.53
C ASP A 508 -5.78 -38.06 8.33
N LEU A 509 -6.49 -38.03 9.47
CA LEU A 509 -6.53 -36.85 10.34
C LEU A 509 -5.17 -36.50 10.96
N ASN A 510 -4.27 -37.46 11.15
CA ASN A 510 -2.94 -37.15 11.69
C ASN A 510 -2.15 -36.31 10.69
N ARG A 511 -2.18 -36.70 9.42
CA ARG A 511 -1.53 -35.98 8.34
C ARG A 511 -2.13 -34.58 8.14
N VAL A 512 -3.45 -34.47 8.23
CA VAL A 512 -4.15 -33.17 8.13
C VAL A 512 -3.70 -32.23 9.26
N VAL A 513 -3.63 -32.71 10.50
CA VAL A 513 -3.17 -31.92 11.66
C VAL A 513 -1.70 -31.51 11.49
N GLU A 514 -0.84 -32.40 11.01
CA GLU A 514 0.56 -32.07 10.70
C GLU A 514 0.65 -30.93 9.68
N ARG A 515 -0.06 -31.04 8.55
CA ARG A 515 -0.06 -30.02 7.50
C ARG A 515 -0.59 -28.68 8.00
N LEU A 516 -1.69 -28.68 8.75
CA LEU A 516 -2.29 -27.45 9.30
C LEU A 516 -1.39 -26.77 10.33
N THR A 517 -0.75 -27.54 11.20
CA THR A 517 0.18 -27.00 12.21
C THR A 517 1.47 -26.47 11.60
N GLY A 518 1.89 -27.02 10.45
CA GLY A 518 3.04 -26.55 9.67
C GLY A 518 2.78 -25.31 8.80
N LEU A 519 1.54 -24.81 8.69
CA LEU A 519 1.25 -23.61 7.89
C LEU A 519 1.95 -22.37 8.46
N GLN A 520 2.51 -21.53 7.61
CA GLN A 520 3.02 -20.22 8.02
C GLN A 520 2.02 -19.13 7.61
N TYR A 521 1.62 -18.29 8.58
CA TYR A 521 0.79 -17.13 8.29
C TYR A 521 1.59 -16.09 7.54
N VAL A 522 1.11 -15.70 6.36
CA VAL A 522 1.77 -14.73 5.48
C VAL A 522 0.73 -13.78 4.88
N TRP A 523 1.21 -12.67 4.32
CA TRP A 523 0.37 -11.66 3.67
C TRP A 523 -0.82 -11.24 4.57
N ARG A 524 -2.06 -11.49 4.15
CA ARG A 524 -3.29 -11.18 4.89
C ARG A 524 -3.76 -12.28 5.86
N GLY A 525 -3.05 -13.40 5.97
CA GLY A 525 -3.31 -14.51 6.90
C GLY A 525 -4.56 -15.36 6.65
N HIS A 526 -5.50 -14.89 5.83
CA HIS A 526 -6.79 -15.55 5.62
C HIS A 526 -6.69 -16.91 4.91
N GLU A 527 -5.73 -17.07 4.00
CA GLU A 527 -5.53 -18.32 3.26
C GLU A 527 -5.17 -19.48 4.20
N GLN A 528 -4.52 -19.19 5.33
CA GLN A 528 -4.18 -20.18 6.36
C GLN A 528 -5.26 -20.26 7.44
N ALA A 529 -5.76 -19.12 7.90
CA ALA A 529 -6.70 -19.06 9.03
C ALA A 529 -8.09 -19.64 8.70
N GLN A 530 -8.65 -19.34 7.53
CA GLN A 530 -9.98 -19.82 7.13
C GLN A 530 -10.08 -21.35 7.08
N PRO A 531 -9.20 -22.07 6.35
CA PRO A 531 -9.27 -23.53 6.33
C PRO A 531 -8.97 -24.16 7.69
N LEU A 532 -8.05 -23.58 8.49
CA LEU A 532 -7.76 -24.07 9.83
C LEU A 532 -8.99 -24.00 10.74
N ALA A 533 -9.69 -22.85 10.76
CA ALA A 533 -10.90 -22.67 11.56
C ALA A 533 -12.01 -23.63 11.15
N VAL A 534 -12.22 -23.82 9.83
CA VAL A 534 -13.22 -24.75 9.31
C VAL A 534 -12.89 -26.20 9.69
N VAL A 535 -11.65 -26.66 9.48
CA VAL A 535 -11.25 -28.04 9.81
C VAL A 535 -11.39 -28.30 11.31
N TYR A 536 -10.89 -27.39 12.15
CA TYR A 536 -10.98 -27.51 13.60
C TYR A 536 -12.44 -27.59 14.07
N ASP A 537 -13.27 -26.63 13.64
CA ASP A 537 -14.66 -26.51 14.09
C ASP A 537 -15.54 -27.66 13.59
N TRP A 538 -15.45 -28.00 12.30
CA TRP A 538 -16.27 -29.06 11.71
C TRP A 538 -15.86 -30.45 12.21
N LEU A 539 -14.56 -30.72 12.32
CA LEU A 539 -14.05 -32.03 12.72
C LEU A 539 -13.82 -32.17 14.22
N TYR A 540 -14.15 -31.16 15.03
CA TYR A 540 -13.94 -31.17 16.48
C TYR A 540 -14.32 -32.49 17.16
N PRO A 541 -15.51 -33.09 16.92
CA PRO A 541 -15.90 -34.35 17.57
C PRO A 541 -15.06 -35.55 17.14
N LYS A 542 -14.40 -35.47 15.98
CA LYS A 542 -13.60 -36.54 15.36
C LYS A 542 -12.10 -36.44 15.68
N LEU A 543 -11.64 -35.29 16.16
CA LEU A 543 -10.25 -35.06 16.57
C LEU A 543 -9.99 -35.65 17.97
N SER A 544 -8.82 -36.26 18.16
CA SER A 544 -8.34 -36.68 19.47
C SER A 544 -7.92 -35.47 20.32
N SER A 545 -7.87 -35.62 21.65
CA SER A 545 -7.46 -34.51 22.54
C SER A 545 -6.09 -33.91 22.18
N PRO A 546 -5.04 -34.69 21.86
CA PRO A 546 -3.75 -34.13 21.41
C PRO A 546 -3.85 -33.39 20.07
N GLN A 547 -4.67 -33.87 19.13
CA GLN A 547 -4.88 -33.19 17.85
C GLN A 547 -5.60 -31.86 18.06
N ARG A 548 -6.64 -31.82 18.91
CA ARG A 548 -7.36 -30.58 19.26
C ARG A 548 -6.42 -29.54 19.85
N GLN A 549 -5.60 -29.93 20.84
CA GLN A 549 -4.66 -29.02 21.48
C GLN A 549 -3.66 -28.40 20.47
N ARG A 550 -3.10 -29.22 19.56
CA ARG A 550 -2.20 -28.71 18.52
C ARG A 550 -2.87 -27.70 17.59
N LEU A 551 -4.13 -27.95 17.19
CA LEU A 551 -4.87 -27.03 16.34
C LEU A 551 -5.32 -25.76 17.09
N GLN A 552 -5.66 -25.86 18.38
CA GLN A 552 -5.98 -24.71 19.24
C GLN A 552 -4.80 -23.74 19.34
N GLU A 553 -3.59 -24.26 19.56
CA GLU A 553 -2.37 -23.43 19.57
C GLU A 553 -2.13 -22.75 18.23
N LYS A 554 -2.37 -23.47 17.13
CA LYS A 554 -2.25 -22.89 15.79
C LYS A 554 -3.30 -21.83 15.50
N LEU A 555 -4.54 -22.03 15.94
CA LEU A 555 -5.61 -21.03 15.85
C LEU A 555 -5.28 -19.79 16.69
N ALA A 556 -4.68 -19.97 17.87
CA ALA A 556 -4.24 -18.87 18.72
C ALA A 556 -3.12 -18.05 18.03
N GLU A 557 -2.18 -18.71 17.35
CA GLU A 557 -1.18 -18.04 16.49
C GLU A 557 -1.85 -17.24 15.37
N GLY A 558 -2.82 -17.84 14.68
CA GLY A 558 -3.60 -17.17 13.64
C GLY A 558 -4.37 -15.96 14.13
N CYS A 559 -4.94 -16.04 15.33
CA CYS A 559 -5.62 -14.90 15.93
C CYS A 559 -4.67 -13.73 16.16
N ARG A 560 -3.51 -13.99 16.79
CA ARG A 560 -2.48 -12.96 17.01
C ARG A 560 -2.03 -12.36 15.69
N TYR A 561 -1.73 -13.19 14.69
CA TYR A 561 -1.30 -12.72 13.37
C TYR A 561 -2.35 -11.80 12.72
N LEU A 562 -3.62 -12.20 12.70
CA LEU A 562 -4.69 -11.42 12.07
C LEU A 562 -5.00 -10.14 12.85
N ALA A 563 -5.04 -10.20 14.18
CA ALA A 563 -5.23 -9.03 15.02
C ALA A 563 -4.09 -8.03 14.83
N ASP A 564 -2.84 -8.51 14.85
CA ASP A 564 -1.68 -7.68 14.60
C ASP A 564 -1.70 -7.11 13.18
N TYR A 565 -1.99 -7.90 12.15
CA TYR A 565 -2.07 -7.40 10.77
C TYR A 565 -3.14 -6.30 10.63
N ILE A 566 -4.34 -6.49 11.18
CA ILE A 566 -5.42 -5.48 11.13
C ILE A 566 -5.02 -4.21 11.88
N ARG A 567 -4.43 -4.34 13.07
CA ARG A 567 -4.01 -3.22 13.93
C ARG A 567 -2.81 -2.48 13.37
N LYS A 568 -1.81 -3.22 12.88
CA LYS A 568 -0.67 -2.69 12.14
C LYS A 568 -1.30 -1.91 11.00
N GLU A 569 -1.95 -2.55 10.03
CA GLU A 569 -2.42 -1.90 8.80
C GLU A 569 -3.52 -0.84 8.97
N ALA A 570 -4.03 -0.64 10.19
CA ALA A 570 -5.15 0.25 10.50
C ALA A 570 -6.32 0.01 9.54
N LEU A 571 -6.61 -1.28 9.27
CA LEU A 571 -7.59 -1.65 8.25
C LEU A 571 -8.97 -1.10 8.63
N SER A 572 -9.62 -0.50 7.65
CA SER A 572 -10.83 0.29 7.84
C SER A 572 -12.07 -0.42 7.27
N PRO A 573 -13.22 -0.36 7.95
CA PRO A 573 -14.50 -0.84 7.42
C PRO A 573 -15.00 -0.07 6.18
N TYR A 574 -14.37 1.05 5.83
CA TYR A 574 -14.64 1.80 4.60
C TYR A 574 -13.74 1.39 3.43
N ASN A 575 -12.76 0.51 3.64
CA ASN A 575 -11.72 0.16 2.68
C ASN A 575 -11.73 -1.33 2.32
N VAL A 576 -11.72 -1.65 1.01
CA VAL A 576 -11.67 -3.02 0.48
C VAL A 576 -10.66 -3.93 1.17
N TYR A 577 -9.48 -3.43 1.56
CA TYR A 577 -8.44 -4.26 2.17
C TYR A 577 -8.89 -4.97 3.45
N PHE A 578 -9.87 -4.42 4.19
CA PHE A 578 -10.39 -5.00 5.42
C PHE A 578 -11.34 -6.18 5.17
N TYR A 579 -12.36 -5.97 4.32
CA TYR A 579 -13.40 -6.95 4.01
C TYR A 579 -13.11 -7.81 2.78
N ASN A 580 -11.95 -7.65 2.16
CA ASN A 580 -11.39 -8.62 1.22
C ASN A 580 -10.52 -9.65 1.97
N ARG A 581 -11.16 -10.36 2.92
CA ARG A 581 -10.75 -11.58 3.65
C ARG A 581 -10.21 -11.50 5.08
N PRO A 582 -9.39 -10.52 5.51
CA PRO A 582 -8.84 -10.51 6.87
C PRO A 582 -9.90 -10.57 7.97
N PHE A 583 -10.99 -9.80 7.82
CA PHE A 583 -12.04 -9.75 8.83
C PHE A 583 -12.81 -11.07 8.95
N GLN A 584 -13.15 -11.70 7.82
CA GLN A 584 -13.82 -13.00 7.78
C GLN A 584 -12.96 -14.10 8.41
N ALA A 585 -11.66 -14.07 8.15
CA ALA A 585 -10.70 -15.00 8.74
C ALA A 585 -10.61 -14.83 10.26
N LEU A 586 -10.52 -13.57 10.74
CA LEU A 586 -10.51 -13.28 12.17
C LEU A 586 -11.80 -13.74 12.83
N MET A 587 -12.96 -13.47 12.22
CA MET A 587 -14.25 -13.92 12.73
C MET A 587 -14.33 -15.45 12.84
N ALA A 588 -13.90 -16.18 11.81
CA ALA A 588 -13.90 -17.64 11.82
C ALA A 588 -13.01 -18.20 12.93
N VAL A 589 -11.78 -17.68 13.07
CA VAL A 589 -10.84 -18.09 14.13
C VAL A 589 -11.42 -17.78 15.51
N ALA A 590 -11.89 -16.55 15.73
CA ALA A 590 -12.42 -16.12 17.02
C ALA A 590 -13.60 -16.97 17.50
N LEU A 591 -14.59 -17.22 16.64
CA LEU A 591 -15.76 -18.02 16.99
C LEU A 591 -15.41 -19.49 17.25
N SER A 592 -14.49 -20.04 16.45
CA SER A 592 -14.04 -21.43 16.60
C SER A 592 -13.19 -21.65 17.87
N LEU A 593 -12.41 -20.66 18.31
CA LEU A 593 -11.45 -20.81 19.43
C LEU A 593 -12.05 -20.45 20.80
N TYR A 594 -13.11 -19.65 20.85
CA TYR A 594 -13.67 -19.12 22.10
C TYR A 594 -14.10 -20.21 23.08
N GLY A 595 -13.68 -20.14 24.35
CA GLY A 595 -13.97 -21.16 25.36
C GLY A 595 -13.10 -22.43 25.30
N ASP A 596 -12.34 -22.63 24.22
CA ASP A 596 -11.49 -23.82 24.03
C ASP A 596 -10.02 -23.57 24.38
N HIS A 597 -9.59 -22.30 24.37
CA HIS A 597 -8.21 -21.89 24.60
C HIS A 597 -8.15 -20.54 25.33
N PRO A 598 -7.14 -20.27 26.19
CA PRO A 598 -7.03 -18.98 26.91
C PRO A 598 -6.98 -17.74 25.99
N GLN A 599 -6.43 -17.89 24.79
CA GLN A 599 -6.41 -16.81 23.77
C GLN A 599 -7.75 -16.63 23.04
N GLY A 600 -8.70 -17.55 23.19
CA GLY A 600 -10.00 -17.46 22.54
C GLY A 600 -10.82 -16.26 22.99
N GLU A 601 -10.77 -15.90 24.27
CA GLU A 601 -11.50 -14.76 24.82
C GLU A 601 -10.98 -13.41 24.30
N PRO A 602 -9.68 -13.07 24.42
CA PRO A 602 -9.14 -11.85 23.78
C PRO A 602 -9.40 -11.81 22.27
N CYS A 603 -9.30 -12.96 21.59
CA CYS A 603 -9.57 -13.06 20.16
C CYS A 603 -11.01 -12.66 19.82
N LEU A 604 -11.98 -13.21 20.55
CA LEU A 604 -13.39 -12.90 20.36
C LEU A 604 -13.72 -11.47 20.79
N ALA A 605 -13.12 -10.96 21.86
CA ALA A 605 -13.28 -9.57 22.28
C ALA A 605 -12.86 -8.60 21.17
N PHE A 606 -11.72 -8.86 20.51
CA PHE A 606 -11.27 -8.06 19.37
C PHE A 606 -12.19 -8.18 18.15
N ALA A 607 -12.59 -9.40 17.77
CA ALA A 607 -13.52 -9.61 16.66
C ALA A 607 -14.89 -8.96 16.92
N TYR A 608 -15.37 -9.01 18.17
CA TYR A 608 -16.61 -8.39 18.62
C TYR A 608 -16.54 -6.87 18.55
N GLU A 609 -15.44 -6.27 19.04
CA GLU A 609 -15.18 -4.83 18.96
C GLU A 609 -15.20 -4.34 17.51
N LEU A 610 -14.49 -5.03 16.62
CA LEU A 610 -14.55 -4.73 15.19
C LEU A 610 -15.98 -4.89 14.66
N TRP A 611 -16.65 -5.99 14.94
CA TRP A 611 -17.97 -6.29 14.37
C TRP A 611 -19.06 -5.32 14.83
N LYS A 612 -19.30 -5.24 16.14
CA LYS A 612 -20.46 -4.53 16.71
C LYS A 612 -20.24 -3.04 16.84
N HIS A 613 -19.00 -2.60 17.10
CA HIS A 613 -18.71 -1.19 17.39
C HIS A 613 -18.10 -0.42 16.20
N ARG A 614 -17.61 -1.12 15.17
CA ARG A 614 -16.97 -0.45 14.01
C ARG A 614 -17.63 -0.81 12.68
N VAL A 615 -17.69 -2.10 12.35
CA VAL A 615 -18.16 -2.58 11.04
C VAL A 615 -19.66 -2.39 10.88
N LEU A 616 -20.47 -2.89 11.83
CA LEU A 616 -21.93 -2.83 11.71
C LEU A 616 -22.46 -1.39 11.67
N PRO A 617 -21.98 -0.44 12.50
CA PRO A 617 -22.35 0.98 12.36
C PRO A 617 -22.00 1.57 10.98
N VAL A 618 -20.84 1.20 10.42
CA VAL A 618 -20.42 1.66 9.09
C VAL A 618 -21.29 1.05 7.99
N TRP A 619 -21.63 -0.23 8.09
CA TRP A 619 -22.55 -0.87 7.14
C TRP A 619 -23.92 -0.21 7.18
N ARG A 620 -24.46 0.08 8.36
CA ARG A 620 -25.73 0.82 8.51
C ARG A 620 -25.67 2.21 7.89
N GLN A 621 -24.54 2.90 7.99
CA GLN A 621 -24.34 4.20 7.35
C GLN A 621 -24.31 4.08 5.83
N VAL A 622 -23.43 3.23 5.29
CA VAL A 622 -23.18 3.12 3.84
C VAL A 622 -24.36 2.49 3.11
N MET A 623 -24.94 1.42 3.65
CA MET A 623 -26.10 0.74 3.05
C MET A 623 -27.40 1.48 3.29
N GLY A 624 -27.47 2.36 4.30
CA GLY A 624 -28.75 2.95 4.72
C GLY A 624 -29.82 1.89 4.97
N LYS A 625 -31.05 2.18 4.56
CA LYS A 625 -32.18 1.23 4.62
C LYS A 625 -32.41 0.48 3.32
N ALA A 626 -32.03 1.08 2.19
CA ALA A 626 -32.33 0.54 0.87
C ALA A 626 -31.18 -0.29 0.27
N GLY A 627 -30.03 -0.34 0.94
CA GLY A 627 -28.84 -1.05 0.51
C GLY A 627 -27.85 -0.18 -0.26
N GLY A 628 -26.95 -0.84 -0.98
CA GLY A 628 -25.92 -0.18 -1.79
C GLY A 628 -24.53 -0.30 -1.19
N TRP A 629 -23.52 -0.02 -2.00
CA TRP A 629 -22.12 0.01 -1.57
C TRP A 629 -21.34 1.05 -2.36
N HIS A 630 -20.41 1.74 -1.70
CA HIS A 630 -19.75 2.95 -2.20
C HIS A 630 -18.64 2.69 -3.21
N GLU A 631 -18.09 1.47 -3.28
CA GLU A 631 -16.97 1.12 -4.17
C GLU A 631 -17.38 0.73 -5.59
N GLY A 632 -18.61 1.06 -5.99
CA GLY A 632 -18.98 1.10 -7.41
C GLY A 632 -19.18 -0.27 -8.07
N GLY A 633 -18.62 -0.43 -9.28
CA GLY A 633 -18.84 -1.58 -10.16
C GLY A 633 -18.07 -2.82 -9.71
N GLU A 634 -16.76 -2.85 -9.86
CA GLU A 634 -15.96 -4.07 -9.69
C GLU A 634 -15.79 -4.50 -8.23
N TYR A 635 -15.49 -3.56 -7.34
CA TYR A 635 -15.09 -3.85 -5.95
C TYR A 635 -16.20 -4.42 -5.08
N VAL A 636 -17.45 -4.35 -5.52
CA VAL A 636 -18.56 -5.09 -4.89
C VAL A 636 -18.39 -6.61 -5.04
N GLY A 637 -17.86 -7.08 -6.17
CA GLY A 637 -17.64 -8.52 -6.43
C GLY A 637 -16.38 -9.10 -5.80
N ILE A 638 -15.38 -8.26 -5.47
CA ILE A 638 -14.11 -8.69 -4.85
C ILE A 638 -13.90 -8.23 -3.41
N GLY A 639 -14.63 -7.22 -2.98
CA GLY A 639 -14.63 -6.68 -1.63
C GLY A 639 -15.82 -7.21 -0.86
N ILE A 640 -16.78 -6.33 -0.59
CA ILE A 640 -17.89 -6.56 0.37
C ILE A 640 -18.72 -7.82 0.07
N GLY A 641 -18.83 -8.22 -1.21
CA GLY A 641 -19.49 -9.45 -1.60
C GLY A 641 -18.94 -10.71 -0.93
N GLN A 642 -17.69 -10.68 -0.50
CA GLN A 642 -17.09 -11.82 0.20
C GLN A 642 -17.34 -11.82 1.71
N ALA A 643 -18.07 -10.82 2.23
CA ALA A 643 -18.33 -10.64 3.66
C ALA A 643 -19.82 -10.53 4.00
N ILE A 644 -20.63 -10.06 3.06
CA ILE A 644 -22.01 -9.61 3.28
C ILE A 644 -22.95 -10.72 3.77
N TRP A 645 -22.69 -11.95 3.37
CA TRP A 645 -23.37 -13.14 3.87
C TRP A 645 -22.51 -13.91 4.87
N SER A 646 -21.22 -14.14 4.57
CA SER A 646 -20.38 -15.02 5.40
C SER A 646 -20.19 -14.54 6.83
N VAL A 647 -19.99 -13.24 7.07
CA VAL A 647 -19.83 -12.70 8.43
C VAL A 647 -21.13 -12.81 9.23
N PRO A 648 -22.28 -12.30 8.75
CA PRO A 648 -23.56 -12.49 9.45
C PRO A 648 -23.94 -13.95 9.67
N ALA A 649 -23.67 -14.83 8.70
CA ALA A 649 -23.98 -16.26 8.82
C ALA A 649 -23.12 -16.95 9.89
N MET A 650 -21.80 -16.68 9.93
CA MET A 650 -20.92 -17.17 10.99
C MET A 650 -21.36 -16.66 12.36
N TRP A 651 -21.65 -15.36 12.44
CA TRP A 651 -22.13 -14.73 13.67
C TRP A 651 -23.44 -15.36 14.17
N ARG A 652 -24.46 -15.49 13.30
CA ARG A 652 -25.75 -16.11 13.62
C ARG A 652 -25.59 -17.56 14.08
N SER A 653 -24.74 -18.33 13.42
CA SER A 653 -24.51 -19.74 13.76
C SER A 653 -23.90 -19.92 15.16
N ALA A 654 -23.04 -19.00 15.59
CA ALA A 654 -22.37 -19.07 16.88
C ALA A 654 -23.13 -18.36 18.01
N THR A 655 -23.88 -17.29 17.73
CA THR A 655 -24.50 -16.43 18.76
C THR A 655 -26.03 -16.45 18.80
N GLY A 656 -26.68 -16.94 17.74
CA GLY A 656 -28.12 -16.87 17.56
C GLY A 656 -28.65 -15.51 17.09
N GLU A 657 -27.82 -14.46 17.00
CA GLU A 657 -28.26 -13.15 16.54
C GLU A 657 -28.49 -13.14 15.01
N ASP A 658 -29.73 -12.88 14.58
CA ASP A 658 -30.10 -12.83 13.17
C ASP A 658 -30.02 -11.41 12.61
N LEU A 659 -28.89 -11.10 11.98
CA LEU A 659 -28.66 -9.84 11.30
C LEU A 659 -29.29 -9.77 9.90
N PHE A 660 -29.62 -10.90 9.27
CA PHE A 660 -30.36 -10.88 8.00
C PHE A 660 -31.79 -10.39 8.19
N ALA A 661 -32.39 -10.70 9.35
CA ALA A 661 -33.73 -10.23 9.73
C ALA A 661 -33.73 -8.80 10.28
N SER A 662 -32.70 -8.41 11.05
CA SER A 662 -32.68 -7.13 11.76
C SER A 662 -32.02 -5.98 11.00
N GLU A 663 -31.14 -6.25 10.04
CA GLU A 663 -30.42 -5.22 9.27
C GLU A 663 -30.98 -5.06 7.85
N PRO A 664 -31.85 -4.05 7.59
CA PRO A 664 -32.48 -3.88 6.28
C PRO A 664 -31.48 -3.60 5.15
N GLY A 665 -30.32 -3.02 5.47
CA GLY A 665 -29.24 -2.76 4.51
C GLY A 665 -28.72 -4.03 3.83
N ILE A 666 -28.69 -5.18 4.53
CA ILE A 666 -28.23 -6.46 3.96
C ILE A 666 -29.22 -6.96 2.90
N ARG A 667 -30.53 -6.85 3.18
CA ARG A 667 -31.57 -7.15 2.17
C ARG A 667 -31.48 -6.18 1.00
N GLY A 668 -31.33 -4.90 1.27
CA GLY A 668 -31.19 -3.88 0.24
C GLY A 668 -29.95 -4.08 -0.64
N PHE A 669 -28.87 -4.64 -0.10
CA PHE A 669 -27.68 -4.97 -0.87
C PHE A 669 -27.98 -6.01 -1.96
N LEU A 670 -28.83 -7.02 -1.68
CA LEU A 670 -29.29 -7.94 -2.73
C LEU A 670 -30.02 -7.20 -3.86
N ASP A 671 -30.87 -6.23 -3.52
CA ASP A 671 -31.53 -5.40 -4.54
C ASP A 671 -30.51 -4.57 -5.33
N PHE A 672 -29.49 -4.03 -4.67
CA PHE A 672 -28.39 -3.33 -5.35
C PHE A 672 -27.69 -4.22 -6.38
N LEU A 673 -27.50 -5.52 -6.10
CA LEU A 673 -26.93 -6.47 -7.05
C LEU A 673 -27.78 -6.65 -8.32
N LEU A 674 -29.11 -6.51 -8.23
CA LEU A 674 -30.01 -6.54 -9.38
C LEU A 674 -29.95 -5.22 -10.16
N PHE A 675 -30.10 -4.10 -9.44
CA PHE A 675 -30.21 -2.78 -10.06
C PHE A 675 -28.90 -2.32 -10.70
N ARG A 676 -27.73 -2.72 -10.19
CA ARG A 676 -26.44 -2.38 -10.80
C ARG A 676 -26.19 -3.06 -12.15
N ARG A 677 -27.00 -4.06 -12.55
CA ARG A 677 -26.83 -4.76 -13.84
C ARG A 677 -27.52 -4.01 -14.97
N ARG A 678 -26.76 -3.57 -15.97
CA ARG A 678 -27.24 -2.92 -17.20
C ARG A 678 -27.97 -3.90 -18.15
N PRO A 679 -28.73 -3.39 -19.14
CA PRO A 679 -29.45 -4.22 -20.11
C PRO A 679 -28.56 -5.14 -20.97
N ASP A 680 -27.28 -4.79 -21.19
CA ASP A 680 -26.31 -5.64 -21.90
C ASP A 680 -25.79 -6.82 -21.06
N GLY A 681 -26.13 -6.88 -19.75
CA GLY A 681 -25.71 -7.92 -18.82
C GLY A 681 -24.50 -7.56 -17.96
N THR A 682 -23.87 -6.40 -18.19
CA THR A 682 -22.70 -5.93 -17.43
C THR A 682 -23.10 -5.03 -16.25
N HIS A 683 -22.16 -4.67 -15.37
CA HIS A 683 -22.37 -3.81 -14.19
C HIS A 683 -22.16 -2.34 -14.51
N MET A 684 -22.95 -1.44 -13.92
CA MET A 684 -22.76 0.02 -14.04
C MET A 684 -21.30 0.47 -13.83
N ARG A 685 -20.90 1.55 -14.54
CA ARG A 685 -19.54 2.10 -14.53
C ARG A 685 -19.50 3.21 -13.50
N TRP A 686 -19.25 2.83 -12.26
CA TRP A 686 -19.10 3.76 -11.14
C TRP A 686 -17.87 3.36 -10.33
N GLY A 687 -17.10 4.35 -9.88
CA GLY A 687 -15.86 4.12 -9.13
C GLY A 687 -14.80 3.37 -9.93
N ASP A 688 -13.74 2.95 -9.25
CA ASP A 688 -12.67 2.22 -9.90
C ASP A 688 -13.13 0.84 -10.40
N GLY A 689 -12.78 0.51 -11.64
CA GLY A 689 -13.02 -0.80 -12.20
C GLY A 689 -12.41 -1.02 -13.58
N ALA A 690 -12.09 -2.27 -13.85
CA ALA A 690 -11.70 -2.79 -15.15
C ALA A 690 -12.51 -4.03 -15.57
N PHE A 691 -13.16 -4.70 -14.62
CA PHE A 691 -13.96 -5.91 -14.85
C PHE A 691 -15.43 -5.72 -14.41
N PHE A 692 -16.25 -5.23 -15.34
CA PHE A 692 -17.67 -4.92 -15.10
C PHE A 692 -18.59 -6.13 -15.30
N ASP A 693 -18.08 -7.35 -15.27
CA ASP A 693 -18.84 -8.60 -15.35
C ASP A 693 -18.56 -9.53 -14.16
N ARG A 694 -17.76 -9.07 -13.20
CA ARG A 694 -17.38 -9.85 -12.03
C ARG A 694 -18.53 -9.96 -11.04
N GLU A 695 -19.12 -11.14 -10.99
CA GLU A 695 -20.27 -11.45 -10.13
C GLU A 695 -19.88 -11.54 -8.65
N GLU A 696 -20.82 -11.14 -7.80
CA GLU A 696 -20.73 -11.23 -6.35
C GLU A 696 -20.90 -12.70 -5.88
N PRO A 697 -19.93 -13.30 -5.18
CA PRO A 697 -19.92 -14.74 -4.92
C PRO A 697 -21.06 -15.24 -4.01
N GLU A 698 -21.54 -14.42 -3.08
CA GLU A 698 -22.55 -14.75 -2.06
C GLU A 698 -24.00 -14.41 -2.51
N ARG A 699 -24.19 -13.95 -3.75
CA ARG A 699 -25.49 -13.46 -4.27
C ARG A 699 -26.61 -14.49 -4.22
N PHE A 700 -26.27 -15.75 -4.47
CA PHE A 700 -27.23 -16.85 -4.39
C PHE A 700 -27.59 -17.18 -2.95
N ALA A 701 -26.63 -17.07 -2.03
CA ALA A 701 -26.89 -17.29 -0.61
C ALA A 701 -27.85 -16.22 -0.06
N LEU A 702 -27.65 -14.95 -0.43
CA LEU A 702 -28.60 -13.87 -0.11
C LEU A 702 -29.97 -14.09 -0.76
N ALA A 703 -30.02 -14.46 -2.04
CA ALA A 703 -31.29 -14.72 -2.73
C ALA A 703 -32.08 -15.88 -2.10
N LEU A 704 -31.40 -16.93 -1.63
CA LEU A 704 -32.00 -18.07 -0.93
C LEU A 704 -32.43 -17.69 0.50
N GLU A 705 -31.58 -16.99 1.24
CA GLU A 705 -31.86 -16.49 2.60
C GLU A 705 -33.15 -15.66 2.62
N TYR A 706 -33.30 -14.73 1.67
CA TYR A 706 -34.50 -13.90 1.55
C TYR A 706 -35.63 -14.53 0.71
N ARG A 707 -35.46 -15.77 0.25
CA ARG A 707 -36.37 -16.47 -0.69
C ARG A 707 -36.81 -15.60 -1.88
N HIS A 708 -35.88 -14.80 -2.39
CA HIS A 708 -36.13 -13.79 -3.41
C HIS A 708 -36.17 -14.40 -4.82
N ARG A 709 -37.35 -14.87 -5.24
CA ARG A 709 -37.59 -15.54 -6.55
C ARG A 709 -36.98 -14.79 -7.74
N ALA A 710 -37.24 -13.48 -7.83
CA ALA A 710 -36.74 -12.67 -8.93
C ALA A 710 -35.21 -12.61 -8.98
N ALA A 711 -34.53 -12.39 -7.84
CA ALA A 711 -33.08 -12.37 -7.76
C ALA A 711 -32.47 -13.74 -8.13
N TYR A 712 -33.03 -14.81 -7.57
CA TYR A 712 -32.59 -16.18 -7.85
C TYR A 712 -32.72 -16.53 -9.34
N ARG A 713 -33.84 -16.13 -9.97
CA ARG A 713 -34.04 -16.25 -11.41
C ARG A 713 -33.05 -15.39 -12.21
N PHE A 714 -32.90 -14.13 -11.83
CA PHE A 714 -32.07 -13.15 -12.53
C PHE A 714 -30.59 -13.56 -12.58
N PHE A 715 -30.07 -14.16 -11.51
CA PHE A 715 -28.70 -14.69 -11.47
C PHE A 715 -28.53 -16.02 -12.23
N GLY A 716 -29.61 -16.62 -12.71
CA GLY A 716 -29.58 -17.73 -13.65
C GLY A 716 -30.05 -19.09 -13.11
N CYS A 717 -30.60 -19.17 -11.89
CA CYS A 717 -30.97 -20.39 -11.17
C CYS A 717 -29.86 -21.47 -11.12
N LEU A 718 -29.52 -21.95 -9.92
CA LEU A 718 -28.49 -22.97 -9.80
C LEU A 718 -29.00 -24.33 -10.27
N ARG A 719 -28.26 -24.95 -11.21
CA ARG A 719 -28.57 -26.30 -11.71
C ARG A 719 -27.96 -27.40 -10.86
N ASN A 720 -26.82 -27.14 -10.23
CA ASN A 720 -26.10 -28.11 -9.42
C ASN A 720 -26.48 -27.91 -7.95
N PHE A 721 -26.96 -28.97 -7.30
CA PHE A 721 -27.28 -28.96 -5.88
C PHE A 721 -25.97 -28.99 -5.06
N GLN A 722 -25.52 -27.83 -4.56
CA GLN A 722 -24.26 -27.66 -3.82
C GLN A 722 -24.31 -26.35 -3.00
N PRO A 723 -23.53 -26.18 -1.92
CA PRO A 723 -23.56 -24.98 -1.08
C PRO A 723 -23.27 -23.71 -1.89
N THR A 724 -23.96 -22.62 -1.56
CA THR A 724 -23.93 -21.36 -2.32
C THR A 724 -22.96 -20.31 -1.79
N ALA A 725 -22.40 -20.52 -0.60
CA ALA A 725 -21.42 -19.62 0.02
C ALA A 725 -20.48 -20.39 0.97
N TRP A 726 -19.40 -19.72 1.37
CA TRP A 726 -18.46 -20.19 2.39
C TRP A 726 -18.82 -19.60 3.77
N PRO A 727 -18.63 -20.32 4.89
CA PRO A 727 -18.12 -21.69 4.99
C PRO A 727 -19.15 -22.76 4.58
N TRP A 728 -20.45 -22.47 4.77
CA TRP A 728 -21.53 -23.31 4.26
C TRP A 728 -22.81 -22.50 4.03
N GLY A 729 -23.12 -22.18 2.77
CA GLY A 729 -24.34 -21.46 2.38
C GLY A 729 -25.55 -22.37 2.15
N PRO A 730 -26.77 -21.78 2.08
CA PRO A 730 -28.00 -22.52 1.82
C PRO A 730 -27.91 -23.27 0.48
N LEU A 731 -28.54 -24.45 0.41
CA LEU A 731 -28.57 -25.26 -0.80
C LEU A 731 -29.64 -24.75 -1.79
N PRO A 732 -29.45 -24.98 -3.10
CA PRO A 732 -30.40 -24.56 -4.14
C PRO A 732 -31.83 -25.05 -3.91
N ASP A 733 -32.79 -24.14 -4.09
CA ASP A 733 -34.23 -24.41 -4.03
C ASP A 733 -34.85 -24.11 -5.41
N ASP A 734 -35.17 -25.16 -6.17
CA ASP A 734 -35.72 -25.05 -7.51
C ASP A 734 -37.11 -24.37 -7.51
N SER A 735 -37.83 -24.39 -6.39
CA SER A 735 -39.14 -23.75 -6.26
C SER A 735 -39.09 -22.23 -6.38
N LEU A 736 -37.90 -21.63 -6.21
CA LEU A 736 -37.66 -20.20 -6.38
C LEU A 736 -37.36 -19.81 -7.84
N CYS A 737 -37.09 -20.77 -8.73
CA CYS A 737 -36.76 -20.49 -10.13
C CYS A 737 -38.02 -20.18 -10.95
N ASP A 738 -38.52 -18.96 -10.82
CA ASP A 738 -39.75 -18.50 -11.47
C ASP A 738 -39.46 -17.65 -12.71
N PRO A 739 -39.85 -18.09 -13.93
CA PRO A 739 -39.62 -17.34 -15.17
C PRO A 739 -40.27 -15.94 -15.19
N GLY A 740 -41.40 -15.76 -14.51
CA GLY A 740 -42.15 -14.50 -14.50
C GLY A 740 -41.69 -13.50 -13.44
N ALA A 741 -40.89 -13.93 -12.45
CA ALA A 741 -40.58 -13.10 -11.28
C ALA A 741 -39.69 -11.88 -11.58
N VAL A 742 -38.92 -11.88 -12.67
CA VAL A 742 -38.09 -10.71 -13.03
C VAL A 742 -38.96 -9.54 -13.51
N ALA A 743 -40.08 -9.82 -14.18
CA ALA A 743 -40.98 -8.79 -14.69
C ALA A 743 -41.72 -8.03 -13.57
N THR A 744 -41.75 -8.57 -12.36
CA THR A 744 -42.40 -7.93 -11.20
C THR A 744 -41.44 -7.11 -10.34
N LEU A 745 -40.16 -7.06 -10.68
CA LEU A 745 -39.19 -6.23 -9.98
C LEU A 745 -39.52 -4.75 -10.16
N PRO A 746 -39.33 -3.91 -9.13
CA PRO A 746 -39.46 -2.46 -9.27
C PRO A 746 -38.56 -1.94 -10.39
N LEU A 747 -38.97 -0.84 -11.00
CA LEU A 747 -38.25 -0.22 -12.12
C LEU A 747 -37.31 0.90 -11.66
N GLU A 748 -37.32 1.22 -10.38
CA GLU A 748 -36.44 2.20 -9.77
C GLU A 748 -36.10 1.84 -8.33
N LYS A 749 -34.95 2.33 -7.87
CA LYS A 749 -34.56 2.24 -6.47
C LYS A 749 -33.63 3.39 -6.10
N TRP A 750 -33.89 3.99 -4.93
CA TRP A 750 -33.00 4.95 -4.29
C TRP A 750 -32.25 4.26 -3.15
N PHE A 751 -30.94 4.08 -3.34
CA PHE A 751 -30.00 3.59 -2.34
C PHE A 751 -29.56 4.77 -1.48
N ASP A 752 -30.26 4.94 -0.35
CA ASP A 752 -30.24 6.14 0.48
C ASP A 752 -28.89 6.41 1.13
N GLY A 753 -28.19 5.38 1.60
CA GLY A 753 -26.88 5.54 2.25
C GLY A 753 -25.81 6.12 1.32
N ILE A 754 -25.73 5.64 0.08
CA ILE A 754 -24.77 6.14 -0.94
C ILE A 754 -25.33 7.25 -1.83
N GLY A 755 -26.59 7.66 -1.63
CA GLY A 755 -27.25 8.68 -2.44
C GLY A 755 -27.37 8.32 -3.92
N MET A 756 -27.57 7.04 -4.27
CA MET A 756 -27.64 6.58 -5.66
C MET A 756 -29.08 6.25 -6.05
N VAL A 757 -29.57 6.86 -7.13
CA VAL A 757 -30.83 6.48 -7.78
C VAL A 757 -30.49 5.67 -9.02
N ILE A 758 -31.11 4.51 -9.15
CA ILE A 758 -31.04 3.68 -10.36
C ILE A 758 -32.45 3.46 -10.86
N ALA A 759 -32.70 3.73 -12.14
CA ALA A 759 -34.00 3.51 -12.75
C ALA A 759 -33.90 2.94 -14.16
N ARG A 760 -34.99 2.30 -14.58
CA ARG A 760 -35.12 1.61 -15.86
C ARG A 760 -36.49 1.85 -16.47
N SER A 761 -36.64 1.68 -17.78
CA SER A 761 -37.97 1.57 -18.41
C SER A 761 -38.63 0.21 -18.17
N ASP A 762 -37.83 -0.84 -18.16
CA ASP A 762 -38.22 -2.24 -17.98
C ASP A 762 -36.96 -3.09 -17.72
N TRP A 763 -37.10 -4.42 -17.67
CA TRP A 763 -36.00 -5.37 -17.45
C TRP A 763 -35.50 -6.07 -18.73
N SER A 764 -35.96 -5.63 -19.91
CA SER A 764 -35.50 -6.14 -21.20
C SER A 764 -34.13 -5.58 -21.61
N ARG A 765 -33.61 -6.07 -22.75
CA ARG A 765 -32.35 -5.58 -23.33
C ARG A 765 -32.48 -4.21 -24.00
N GLU A 766 -33.70 -3.80 -24.34
CA GLU A 766 -34.00 -2.52 -24.97
C GLU A 766 -34.27 -1.41 -23.95
N ALA A 767 -34.28 -1.76 -22.67
CA ALA A 767 -34.60 -0.85 -21.60
C ALA A 767 -33.70 0.38 -21.60
N THR A 768 -34.31 1.55 -21.38
CA THR A 768 -33.56 2.71 -20.91
C THR A 768 -33.11 2.43 -19.49
N TYR A 769 -31.85 2.71 -19.19
CA TYR A 769 -31.24 2.51 -17.88
C TYR A 769 -30.48 3.77 -17.49
N VAL A 770 -30.86 4.36 -16.36
CA VAL A 770 -30.28 5.59 -15.83
C VAL A 770 -29.75 5.38 -14.42
N THR A 771 -28.64 6.03 -14.13
CA THR A 771 -28.11 6.13 -12.76
C THR A 771 -27.87 7.59 -12.45
N PHE A 772 -28.08 8.01 -11.20
CA PHE A 772 -27.82 9.37 -10.71
C PHE A 772 -27.28 9.28 -9.28
N LYS A 773 -26.19 9.98 -8.98
CA LYS A 773 -25.50 9.90 -7.68
C LYS A 773 -25.39 11.27 -7.02
N ALA A 774 -25.83 11.38 -5.78
CA ALA A 774 -25.64 12.54 -4.91
C ALA A 774 -25.69 12.14 -3.43
N GLY A 775 -24.52 11.92 -2.83
CA GLY A 775 -24.36 11.47 -1.46
C GLY A 775 -22.99 11.80 -0.86
N ASP A 776 -22.70 11.16 0.27
CA ASP A 776 -21.41 11.26 0.94
C ASP A 776 -20.31 10.45 0.23
N ASN A 777 -19.06 10.89 0.36
CA ASN A 777 -17.90 10.12 -0.06
C ASN A 777 -17.40 9.26 1.11
N PHE A 778 -17.33 7.95 0.88
CA PHE A 778 -16.97 6.97 1.91
C PHE A 778 -15.54 6.43 1.75
N TRP A 779 -14.63 7.21 1.15
CA TRP A 779 -13.25 6.80 0.85
C TRP A 779 -13.16 5.67 -0.18
N SER A 780 -12.01 5.01 -0.26
CA SER A 780 -11.70 3.86 -1.11
C SER A 780 -11.86 4.19 -2.59
N HIS A 781 -12.46 3.29 -3.35
CA HIS A 781 -12.62 3.35 -4.81
C HIS A 781 -13.79 4.24 -5.29
N SER A 782 -14.31 5.13 -4.45
CA SER A 782 -15.34 6.13 -4.84
C SER A 782 -14.70 7.35 -5.51
N HIS A 783 -15.28 7.84 -6.61
CA HIS A 783 -14.82 9.00 -7.38
C HIS A 783 -15.31 10.37 -6.85
N LEU A 784 -14.81 11.47 -7.47
CA LEU A 784 -15.24 12.85 -7.24
C LEU A 784 -16.40 13.24 -8.18
N ASP A 785 -17.50 12.51 -8.06
CA ASP A 785 -18.53 12.34 -9.09
C ASP A 785 -19.94 12.77 -8.64
N GLN A 786 -20.05 13.58 -7.58
CA GLN A 786 -21.35 13.98 -7.04
C GLN A 786 -22.16 14.81 -8.05
N GLY A 787 -23.43 14.46 -8.19
CA GLY A 787 -24.35 14.99 -9.20
C GLY A 787 -24.25 14.32 -10.55
N SER A 788 -23.30 13.40 -10.78
CA SER A 788 -23.15 12.70 -12.05
C SER A 788 -24.33 11.75 -12.32
N PHE A 789 -24.55 11.47 -13.60
CA PHE A 789 -25.52 10.48 -14.06
C PHE A 789 -24.96 9.73 -15.28
N THR A 790 -25.51 8.55 -15.56
CA THR A 790 -25.24 7.80 -16.80
C THR A 790 -26.56 7.47 -17.50
N LEU A 791 -26.55 7.38 -18.83
CA LEU A 791 -27.71 7.01 -19.63
C LEU A 791 -27.35 5.93 -20.64
N TYR A 792 -28.05 4.80 -20.57
CA TYR A 792 -27.92 3.67 -21.48
C TYR A 792 -29.27 3.39 -22.13
N LYS A 793 -29.30 3.24 -23.46
CA LYS A 793 -30.45 2.69 -24.19
C LYS A 793 -29.95 2.04 -25.47
N GLY A 794 -30.02 0.71 -25.52
CA GLY A 794 -29.45 -0.11 -26.60
C GLY A 794 -27.92 -0.13 -26.68
N ALA A 795 -27.25 0.95 -26.27
CA ALA A 795 -25.82 1.10 -26.04
C ALA A 795 -25.56 2.24 -25.02
N GLU A 796 -24.30 2.47 -24.66
CA GLU A 796 -23.88 3.54 -23.76
C GLU A 796 -23.95 4.93 -24.41
N LEU A 797 -24.92 5.77 -24.01
CA LEU A 797 -25.19 7.07 -24.64
C LEU A 797 -24.51 8.22 -23.88
N ILE A 798 -24.66 8.24 -22.55
CA ILE A 798 -23.94 9.14 -21.64
C ILE A 798 -23.14 8.26 -20.67
N VAL A 799 -21.82 8.39 -20.70
CA VAL A 799 -20.87 7.48 -20.01
C VAL A 799 -20.20 8.14 -18.81
N ASP A 800 -19.74 7.33 -17.86
CA ASP A 800 -18.76 7.73 -16.86
C ASP A 800 -17.36 7.54 -17.48
N SER A 801 -16.60 8.63 -17.65
CA SER A 801 -15.41 8.66 -18.50
C SER A 801 -14.13 8.30 -17.73
N GLY A 802 -13.10 7.86 -18.46
CA GLY A 802 -11.83 7.46 -17.91
C GLY A 802 -11.79 5.98 -17.50
N VAL A 803 -10.61 5.53 -17.06
CA VAL A 803 -10.38 4.14 -16.65
C VAL A 803 -9.46 4.08 -15.43
N TYR A 804 -9.60 3.02 -14.65
CA TYR A 804 -8.77 2.82 -13.47
C TYR A 804 -7.26 2.61 -13.77
N GLY A 805 -6.93 2.08 -14.94
CA GLY A 805 -5.57 1.62 -15.28
C GLY A 805 -4.56 2.73 -15.64
N PRO A 806 -3.27 2.36 -15.83
CA PRO A 806 -2.72 1.00 -15.76
C PRO A 806 -2.36 0.51 -14.35
N HIS A 807 -2.27 1.41 -13.37
CA HIS A 807 -2.05 1.09 -11.96
C HIS A 807 -2.72 2.17 -11.09
N TYR A 808 -3.05 1.81 -9.84
CA TYR A 808 -3.62 2.73 -8.87
C TYR A 808 -2.71 3.94 -8.66
N GLY A 809 -3.27 5.14 -8.76
CA GLY A 809 -2.53 6.39 -8.54
C GLY A 809 -1.73 6.89 -9.75
N SER A 810 -1.98 6.36 -10.96
CA SER A 810 -1.39 6.84 -12.21
C SER A 810 -1.73 8.31 -12.52
N ASP A 811 -1.11 8.90 -13.55
CA ASP A 811 -1.41 10.27 -14.02
C ASP A 811 -2.83 10.37 -14.55
N HIS A 812 -3.28 9.40 -15.33
CA HIS A 812 -4.66 9.33 -15.79
C HIS A 812 -5.65 9.19 -14.64
N HIS A 813 -5.37 8.28 -13.69
CA HIS A 813 -6.26 8.06 -12.55
C HIS A 813 -6.44 9.35 -11.74
N LEU A 814 -5.35 9.99 -11.28
CA LEU A 814 -5.46 11.15 -10.39
C LEU A 814 -5.78 12.48 -11.09
N ASN A 815 -5.53 12.64 -12.40
CA ASN A 815 -5.79 13.90 -13.10
C ASN A 815 -7.03 13.87 -13.99
N TYR A 816 -7.58 12.70 -14.29
CA TYR A 816 -8.76 12.56 -15.15
C TYR A 816 -9.81 11.65 -14.55
N ALA A 817 -9.59 10.33 -14.52
CA ALA A 817 -10.66 9.36 -14.23
C ALA A 817 -11.29 9.53 -12.84
N TYR A 818 -10.47 9.88 -11.84
CA TYR A 818 -10.95 10.14 -10.47
C TYR A 818 -11.54 11.57 -10.33
N GLN A 819 -11.18 12.49 -11.23
CA GLN A 819 -11.54 13.91 -11.15
C GLN A 819 -12.94 14.18 -11.72
N THR A 820 -13.59 15.24 -11.24
CA THR A 820 -14.96 15.60 -11.64
C THR A 820 -15.11 15.85 -13.16
N ILE A 821 -14.05 16.32 -13.82
CA ILE A 821 -14.02 16.55 -15.28
C ILE A 821 -14.30 15.30 -16.13
N ALA A 822 -14.22 14.09 -15.56
CA ALA A 822 -14.56 12.84 -16.24
C ALA A 822 -16.04 12.42 -16.06
N HIS A 823 -16.83 13.20 -15.32
CA HIS A 823 -18.17 12.82 -14.87
C HIS A 823 -19.22 13.83 -15.36
N ASN A 824 -20.46 13.37 -15.54
CA ASN A 824 -21.55 14.16 -16.14
C ASN A 824 -22.18 15.13 -15.13
N THR A 825 -21.39 16.08 -14.63
CA THR A 825 -21.78 17.09 -13.63
C THR A 825 -21.24 18.47 -14.01
N LEU A 826 -21.26 19.41 -13.08
CA LEU A 826 -20.79 20.78 -13.27
C LEU A 826 -19.30 20.90 -12.88
N THR A 827 -18.51 21.68 -13.61
CA THR A 827 -17.22 22.20 -13.12
C THR A 827 -17.30 23.71 -12.99
N VAL A 828 -16.60 24.27 -11.99
CA VAL A 828 -16.42 25.69 -11.76
C VAL A 828 -14.94 25.97 -11.60
N THR A 829 -14.30 26.56 -12.60
CA THR A 829 -12.84 26.75 -12.62
C THR A 829 -12.46 28.10 -12.02
N ASP A 830 -11.67 28.04 -10.94
CA ASP A 830 -10.89 29.18 -10.43
C ASP A 830 -9.44 29.00 -10.88
N PRO A 831 -8.88 29.92 -11.69
CA PRO A 831 -7.49 29.85 -12.15
C PRO A 831 -6.47 29.81 -11.02
N LYS A 832 -6.83 30.23 -9.79
CA LYS A 832 -5.93 30.23 -8.63
C LYS A 832 -5.87 28.88 -7.89
N ASP A 833 -6.73 27.93 -8.23
CA ASP A 833 -6.71 26.59 -7.62
C ASP A 833 -5.54 25.75 -8.12
N THR A 834 -4.38 25.97 -7.51
CA THR A 834 -3.07 25.47 -7.97
C THR A 834 -2.33 24.66 -6.91
N ALA A 835 -3.02 24.27 -5.83
CA ALA A 835 -2.40 23.55 -4.72
C ALA A 835 -1.90 22.16 -5.14
N TRP A 836 -0.67 21.84 -4.75
CA TRP A 836 -0.02 20.57 -5.07
C TRP A 836 -0.45 19.47 -4.10
N MET A 837 -0.54 18.24 -4.61
CA MET A 837 -0.77 17.07 -3.77
C MET A 837 0.42 16.89 -2.83
N PRO A 838 0.18 16.80 -1.50
CA PRO A 838 1.25 16.48 -0.57
C PRO A 838 1.89 15.14 -0.93
N GLY A 839 3.22 15.06 -0.82
CA GLY A 839 3.96 13.81 -0.98
C GLY A 839 3.62 12.80 0.12
N LYS A 840 3.67 11.51 -0.20
CA LYS A 840 3.57 10.41 0.77
C LYS A 840 4.95 9.74 0.92
N ASP A 841 5.38 9.42 2.13
CA ASP A 841 6.58 8.62 2.42
C ASP A 841 7.80 9.02 1.54
N GLU A 842 8.27 10.27 1.68
CA GLU A 842 9.43 10.84 0.95
C GLU A 842 9.22 11.09 -0.57
N GLN A 843 8.01 10.90 -1.11
CA GLN A 843 7.69 11.32 -2.49
C GLN A 843 7.58 12.84 -2.62
N GLU A 844 8.01 13.40 -3.76
CA GLU A 844 7.83 14.82 -4.03
C GLU A 844 6.34 15.19 -4.11
N PRO A 845 5.95 16.40 -3.67
CA PRO A 845 4.63 16.92 -3.94
C PRO A 845 4.32 16.82 -5.43
N ARG A 846 3.11 16.36 -5.76
CA ARG A 846 2.71 16.09 -7.14
C ARG A 846 1.74 17.15 -7.63
N PRO A 847 1.99 17.80 -8.79
CA PRO A 847 0.99 18.67 -9.39
C PRO A 847 -0.20 17.84 -9.85
N ILE A 848 -1.41 18.28 -9.53
CA ILE A 848 -2.66 17.68 -10.01
C ILE A 848 -3.45 18.73 -10.76
N ALA A 849 -3.92 18.39 -11.97
CA ALA A 849 -4.62 19.27 -12.89
C ALA A 849 -5.77 20.04 -12.21
N ASN A 850 -5.92 21.31 -12.59
CA ASN A 850 -7.10 22.08 -12.20
C ASN A 850 -8.28 21.72 -13.12
N ASP A 851 -9.00 20.69 -12.73
CA ASP A 851 -10.17 20.19 -13.44
C ASP A 851 -11.43 21.06 -13.24
N GLY A 852 -11.36 22.11 -12.39
CA GLY A 852 -12.52 22.91 -11.97
C GLY A 852 -13.54 22.14 -11.12
N GLY A 853 -13.20 20.94 -10.67
CA GLY A 853 -14.11 19.98 -10.05
C GLY A 853 -14.31 20.14 -8.55
N GLN A 854 -14.76 19.04 -7.96
CA GLN A 854 -15.07 18.88 -6.54
C GLN A 854 -13.79 18.83 -5.68
N ARG A 855 -13.96 18.93 -4.36
CA ARG A 855 -12.92 18.76 -3.35
C ARG A 855 -12.29 17.37 -3.46
N ARG A 856 -10.99 17.26 -3.18
CA ARG A 856 -10.22 16.02 -3.31
C ARG A 856 -10.36 15.19 -2.02
N VAL A 857 -11.32 14.27 -2.04
CA VAL A 857 -11.69 13.37 -0.93
C VAL A 857 -11.54 11.92 -1.38
N GLY A 858 -11.12 11.05 -0.47
CA GLY A 858 -11.04 9.62 -0.71
C GLY A 858 -9.62 9.08 -0.79
N SER A 859 -9.48 7.92 -1.41
CA SER A 859 -8.20 7.22 -1.48
C SER A 859 -7.23 7.94 -2.44
N GLY A 860 -5.93 7.67 -2.35
CA GLY A 860 -4.95 8.16 -3.34
C GLY A 860 -4.48 9.60 -3.13
N TRP A 861 -5.21 10.39 -2.34
CA TRP A 861 -4.85 11.77 -1.98
C TRP A 861 -3.92 11.88 -0.75
N GLY A 862 -3.44 10.75 -0.21
CA GLY A 862 -2.49 10.72 0.92
C GLY A 862 -3.12 10.75 2.32
N LYS A 863 -4.45 10.79 2.46
CA LYS A 863 -5.16 10.62 3.74
C LYS A 863 -5.63 9.18 3.93
N ARG A 864 -5.46 8.61 5.12
CA ARG A 864 -5.99 7.28 5.47
C ARG A 864 -7.52 7.29 5.59
N ALA A 865 -8.11 6.10 5.44
CA ALA A 865 -9.53 5.88 5.69
C ALA A 865 -9.85 6.02 7.20
N PRO A 866 -11.07 6.44 7.57
CA PRO A 866 -11.54 6.38 8.96
C PRO A 866 -11.61 4.93 9.44
N ILE A 867 -11.22 4.62 10.67
CA ILE A 867 -11.27 3.24 11.20
C ILE A 867 -12.64 2.87 11.80
N ASP A 868 -13.52 3.85 12.01
CA ASP A 868 -14.88 3.67 12.52
C ASP A 868 -15.79 4.86 12.15
N LEU A 869 -17.07 4.76 12.50
CA LEU A 869 -18.07 5.79 12.26
C LEU A 869 -17.79 7.08 13.05
N ALA A 870 -17.23 6.98 14.26
CA ALA A 870 -16.96 8.15 15.09
C ALA A 870 -15.87 9.02 14.47
N GLU A 871 -14.78 8.43 13.97
CA GLU A 871 -13.75 9.15 13.24
C GLU A 871 -14.27 9.74 11.92
N TRP A 872 -15.17 9.04 11.23
CA TRP A 872 -15.83 9.60 10.05
C TRP A 872 -16.66 10.84 10.43
N GLN A 873 -17.43 10.79 11.52
CA GLN A 873 -18.25 11.91 12.02
C GLN A 873 -17.41 13.10 12.49
N GLU A 874 -16.29 12.85 13.20
CA GLU A 874 -15.32 13.88 13.58
C GLU A 874 -14.76 14.61 12.34
N ASN A 875 -14.70 13.90 11.21
CA ASN A 875 -14.23 14.41 9.92
C ASN A 875 -15.37 14.65 8.92
N PHE A 876 -16.61 14.84 9.39
CA PHE A 876 -17.81 14.97 8.55
C PHE A 876 -17.63 15.98 7.41
N GLU A 877 -17.09 17.17 7.70
CA GLU A 877 -16.83 18.23 6.70
C GLU A 877 -15.90 17.80 5.55
N THR A 878 -15.11 16.74 5.74
CA THR A 878 -14.28 16.15 4.69
C THR A 878 -15.14 15.29 3.78
N TYR A 879 -15.90 14.37 4.37
CA TYR A 879 -16.58 13.27 3.69
C TYR A 879 -17.97 13.62 3.19
N HIS A 880 -18.61 14.63 3.77
CA HIS A 880 -19.90 15.13 3.31
C HIS A 880 -19.73 15.86 1.98
N THR A 881 -20.26 15.26 0.91
CA THR A 881 -20.07 15.76 -0.46
C THR A 881 -21.39 16.05 -1.17
N GLY A 882 -22.52 15.55 -0.70
CA GLY A 882 -23.79 15.87 -1.31
C GLY A 882 -24.94 15.15 -0.63
N LYS A 883 -26.16 15.56 -0.96
CA LYS A 883 -27.36 14.94 -0.44
C LYS A 883 -28.55 15.15 -1.35
N ILE A 884 -29.33 14.10 -1.59
CA ILE A 884 -30.68 14.22 -2.16
C ILE A 884 -31.62 14.81 -1.10
N LEU A 885 -32.12 16.01 -1.35
CA LEU A 885 -33.00 16.78 -0.47
C LEU A 885 -34.47 16.40 -0.64
N ARG A 886 -34.87 16.09 -1.88
CA ARG A 886 -36.20 15.63 -2.25
C ARG A 886 -36.07 14.49 -3.25
N TYR A 887 -36.81 13.41 -3.01
CA TYR A 887 -36.93 12.29 -3.93
C TYR A 887 -38.41 12.01 -4.14
N PHE A 888 -38.82 11.87 -5.39
CA PHE A 888 -40.16 11.47 -5.78
C PHE A 888 -40.06 10.35 -6.82
N ALA A 889 -40.85 9.30 -6.61
CA ALA A 889 -41.06 8.23 -7.56
C ALA A 889 -42.55 7.90 -7.58
N GLY A 890 -43.22 8.10 -8.71
CA GLY A 890 -44.65 7.87 -8.84
C GLY A 890 -45.15 8.19 -10.24
N ASP A 891 -46.18 7.48 -10.70
CA ASP A 891 -46.75 7.59 -12.05
C ASP A 891 -45.68 7.63 -13.16
N ASP A 892 -44.69 6.72 -13.13
CA ASP A 892 -43.60 6.68 -14.12
C ASP A 892 -42.74 7.96 -14.20
N LEU A 893 -42.75 8.78 -13.15
CA LEU A 893 -41.86 9.93 -12.97
C LEU A 893 -40.92 9.68 -11.81
N ILE A 894 -39.64 9.96 -12.03
CA ILE A 894 -38.62 9.98 -10.98
C ILE A 894 -38.04 11.38 -10.95
N VAL A 895 -37.97 11.97 -9.75
CA VAL A 895 -37.34 13.28 -9.51
C VAL A 895 -36.41 13.18 -8.32
N ALA A 896 -35.19 13.66 -8.48
CA ALA A 896 -34.23 13.83 -7.40
C ALA A 896 -33.69 15.27 -7.40
N VAL A 897 -33.96 16.01 -6.33
CA VAL A 897 -33.39 17.35 -6.09
C VAL A 897 -32.26 17.19 -5.09
N ALA A 898 -31.03 17.50 -5.50
CA ALA A 898 -29.82 17.27 -4.74
C ALA A 898 -29.04 18.56 -4.48
N ASP A 899 -28.60 18.74 -3.24
CA ASP A 899 -27.59 19.74 -2.89
C ASP A 899 -26.20 19.13 -3.05
N LEU A 900 -25.41 19.77 -3.90
CA LEU A 900 -24.05 19.37 -4.27
C LEU A 900 -23.03 20.41 -3.82
N THR A 901 -23.47 21.49 -3.15
CA THR A 901 -22.59 22.53 -2.61
C THR A 901 -21.45 21.95 -1.77
N PRO A 902 -21.69 20.96 -0.86
CA PRO A 902 -20.64 20.37 -0.05
C PRO A 902 -19.53 19.70 -0.86
N ALA A 903 -19.79 19.23 -2.09
CA ALA A 903 -18.76 18.65 -2.94
C ALA A 903 -17.70 19.67 -3.35
N TYR A 904 -18.05 20.97 -3.43
CA TYR A 904 -17.14 22.03 -3.89
C TYR A 904 -16.64 22.90 -2.75
N THR A 905 -17.49 23.14 -1.75
CA THR A 905 -17.26 24.14 -0.71
C THR A 905 -17.60 23.58 0.66
N ASN A 906 -16.67 23.72 1.60
CA ASN A 906 -16.88 23.45 3.02
C ASN A 906 -16.23 24.58 3.84
N ARG A 907 -16.26 24.49 5.18
CA ARG A 907 -15.69 25.52 6.07
C ARG A 907 -14.16 25.69 5.98
N ARG A 908 -13.47 24.82 5.24
CA ARG A 908 -12.00 24.82 5.12
C ARG A 908 -11.51 25.27 3.74
N CYS A 909 -12.40 25.45 2.76
CA CYS A 909 -12.02 25.95 1.44
C CYS A 909 -11.29 27.30 1.56
N GLY A 910 -10.44 27.61 0.57
CA GLY A 910 -9.70 28.86 0.50
C GLY A 910 -8.54 29.00 1.50
N LYS A 911 -8.33 28.03 2.40
CA LYS A 911 -7.19 28.00 3.35
C LYS A 911 -5.86 27.56 2.72
N GLY A 912 -5.80 27.44 1.39
CA GLY A 912 -4.58 27.10 0.64
C GLY A 912 -4.16 25.63 0.71
N ASN A 913 -5.05 24.71 1.12
CA ASN A 913 -4.74 23.29 1.16
C ASN A 913 -5.28 22.53 -0.08
N PHE A 914 -4.60 21.44 -0.43
CA PHE A 914 -4.90 20.59 -1.59
C PHE A 914 -6.29 19.93 -1.58
N TYR A 915 -6.78 19.57 -0.40
CA TYR A 915 -7.98 18.74 -0.24
C TYR A 915 -9.27 19.55 -0.40
N ASP A 916 -9.33 20.68 0.30
CA ASP A 916 -10.52 21.53 0.39
C ASP A 916 -10.63 22.54 -0.77
N ARG A 917 -9.53 22.75 -1.52
CA ARG A 917 -9.44 23.61 -2.71
C ARG A 917 -9.91 25.06 -2.43
N THR A 918 -10.08 25.88 -3.47
CA THR A 918 -10.59 27.26 -3.32
C THR A 918 -12.11 27.29 -3.14
N CYS A 919 -12.66 28.34 -2.49
CA CYS A 919 -14.10 28.48 -2.27
C CYS A 919 -14.79 28.97 -3.55
N ARG A 920 -15.03 28.07 -4.51
CA ARG A 920 -15.51 28.45 -5.86
C ARG A 920 -17.03 28.54 -5.99
N VAL A 921 -17.74 27.70 -5.25
CA VAL A 921 -19.19 27.52 -5.38
C VAL A 921 -19.86 27.99 -4.09
N GLN A 922 -20.80 28.92 -4.20
CA GLN A 922 -21.60 29.38 -3.08
C GLN A 922 -22.83 28.49 -2.85
N ARG A 923 -23.45 28.03 -3.93
CA ARG A 923 -24.62 27.13 -3.92
C ARG A 923 -24.62 26.32 -5.21
N TYR A 924 -24.95 25.04 -5.13
CA TYR A 924 -25.21 24.22 -6.30
C TYR A 924 -26.28 23.18 -6.00
N VAL A 925 -27.43 23.34 -6.64
CA VAL A 925 -28.53 22.37 -6.60
C VAL A 925 -28.73 21.79 -8.00
N ARG A 926 -28.77 20.47 -8.08
CA ARG A 926 -29.11 19.73 -9.31
C ARG A 926 -30.46 19.04 -9.14
N THR A 927 -31.30 19.15 -10.14
CA THR A 927 -32.58 18.46 -10.24
C THR A 927 -32.53 17.49 -11.41
N PHE A 928 -32.54 16.20 -11.11
CA PHE A 928 -32.61 15.10 -12.06
C PHE A 928 -34.07 14.66 -12.21
N VAL A 929 -34.57 14.55 -13.43
CA VAL A 929 -35.91 14.02 -13.73
C VAL A 929 -35.79 12.94 -14.79
N TYR A 930 -36.48 11.82 -14.59
CA TYR A 930 -36.70 10.83 -15.63
C TYR A 930 -38.19 10.56 -15.76
N ASP A 931 -38.74 10.93 -16.91
CA ASP A 931 -40.07 10.55 -17.37
C ASP A 931 -39.94 9.23 -18.14
N ARG A 932 -40.36 8.14 -17.52
CA ARG A 932 -40.30 6.80 -18.11
C ARG A 932 -41.33 6.61 -19.23
N LYS A 933 -42.50 7.22 -19.12
CA LYS A 933 -43.58 7.15 -20.12
C LYS A 933 -43.15 7.76 -21.45
N GLU A 934 -42.47 8.90 -21.37
CA GLU A 934 -41.96 9.63 -22.53
C GLU A 934 -40.49 9.33 -22.83
N ASP A 935 -39.89 8.43 -22.05
CA ASP A 935 -38.50 8.03 -22.12
C ASP A 935 -37.55 9.23 -22.27
N THR A 936 -37.72 10.22 -21.40
CA THR A 936 -37.03 11.52 -21.46
C THR A 936 -36.41 11.84 -20.11
N VAL A 937 -35.14 12.27 -20.13
CA VAL A 937 -34.41 12.73 -18.94
C VAL A 937 -34.26 14.25 -19.02
N LEU A 938 -34.55 14.96 -17.92
CA LEU A 938 -34.25 16.39 -17.78
C LEU A 938 -33.24 16.59 -16.67
N ILE A 939 -32.23 17.42 -16.95
CA ILE A 939 -31.24 17.87 -15.98
C ILE A 939 -31.38 19.38 -15.83
N HIS A 940 -31.65 19.82 -14.61
CA HIS A 940 -31.65 21.23 -14.25
C HIS A 940 -30.58 21.51 -13.20
N ASP A 941 -29.67 22.45 -13.50
CA ASP A 941 -28.65 22.91 -12.57
C ASP A 941 -28.93 24.36 -12.18
N ASP A 942 -28.83 24.67 -10.90
CA ASP A 942 -28.85 26.04 -10.36
C ASP A 942 -27.61 26.24 -9.50
N ALA A 943 -26.61 26.92 -10.06
CA ALA A 943 -25.28 27.05 -9.49
C ALA A 943 -24.84 28.51 -9.38
N SER A 944 -24.38 28.90 -8.20
CA SER A 944 -23.81 30.21 -7.93
C SER A 944 -22.33 30.08 -7.59
N SER A 945 -21.46 30.77 -8.33
CA SER A 945 -20.04 30.92 -7.99
C SER A 945 -19.81 32.10 -7.06
N THR A 946 -18.72 32.05 -6.30
CA THR A 946 -18.29 33.15 -5.43
C THR A 946 -17.73 34.35 -6.20
N ASP A 947 -17.19 34.09 -7.39
CA ASP A 947 -16.71 35.09 -8.35
C ASP A 947 -17.42 34.89 -9.71
N PRO A 948 -17.97 35.96 -10.33
CA PRO A 948 -18.64 35.86 -11.63
C PRO A 948 -17.70 35.45 -12.78
N SER A 949 -16.39 35.66 -12.65
CA SER A 949 -15.40 35.29 -13.67
C SER A 949 -15.08 33.79 -13.74
N PHE A 950 -15.48 33.02 -12.71
CA PHE A 950 -15.25 31.58 -12.71
C PHE A 950 -16.08 30.89 -13.79
N ILE A 951 -15.39 30.13 -14.63
CA ILE A 951 -16.00 29.46 -15.78
C ILE A 951 -16.77 28.24 -15.28
N LYS A 952 -18.09 28.25 -15.51
CA LYS A 952 -18.98 27.12 -15.21
C LYS A 952 -19.22 26.29 -16.47
N ARG A 953 -19.13 24.96 -16.35
CA ARG A 953 -19.36 24.04 -17.48
C ARG A 953 -20.18 22.85 -17.02
N VAL A 954 -21.30 22.58 -17.69
CA VAL A 954 -22.00 21.28 -17.55
C VAL A 954 -21.39 20.30 -18.54
N LEU A 955 -21.02 19.12 -18.05
CA LEU A 955 -20.31 18.10 -18.81
C LEU A 955 -21.25 16.95 -19.21
N LEU A 956 -21.13 16.49 -20.45
CA LEU A 956 -21.80 15.29 -20.96
C LEU A 956 -20.81 14.47 -21.78
N HIS A 957 -20.49 13.26 -21.33
CA HIS A 957 -19.47 12.39 -21.92
C HIS A 957 -20.08 11.32 -22.82
N THR A 958 -19.43 11.07 -23.95
CA THR A 958 -19.89 10.14 -24.99
C THR A 958 -18.72 9.30 -25.52
N GLN A 959 -19.04 8.11 -26.02
CA GLN A 959 -18.05 7.28 -26.73
C GLN A 959 -17.76 7.84 -28.12
N GLU A 960 -18.83 8.15 -28.86
CA GLU A 960 -18.75 8.65 -30.22
C GLU A 960 -18.78 10.17 -30.26
N ARG A 961 -18.25 10.74 -31.36
CA ARG A 961 -18.26 12.19 -31.55
C ARG A 961 -19.71 12.68 -31.71
N PRO A 962 -20.20 13.57 -30.84
CA PRO A 962 -21.55 14.12 -30.99
C PRO A 962 -21.61 15.08 -32.18
N ARG A 963 -22.76 15.12 -32.86
CA ARG A 963 -23.08 16.12 -33.88
C ARG A 963 -23.92 17.23 -33.28
N VAL A 964 -23.46 18.48 -33.36
CA VAL A 964 -24.16 19.66 -32.82
C VAL A 964 -24.86 20.42 -33.94
N LEU A 965 -26.12 20.82 -33.72
CA LEU A 965 -26.94 21.63 -34.62
C LEU A 965 -27.72 22.65 -33.79
N GLY A 966 -27.24 23.90 -33.77
CA GLY A 966 -27.81 24.95 -32.91
C GLY A 966 -27.71 24.57 -31.43
N ASN A 967 -28.83 24.56 -30.73
CA ASN A 967 -28.93 24.15 -29.31
C ASN A 967 -29.12 22.64 -29.12
N LYS A 968 -29.10 21.84 -30.20
CA LYS A 968 -29.27 20.40 -30.16
C LYS A 968 -27.95 19.67 -30.40
N PHE A 969 -27.82 18.48 -29.82
CA PHE A 969 -26.75 17.55 -30.12
C PHE A 969 -27.27 16.12 -30.31
N PHE A 970 -26.58 15.35 -31.12
CA PHE A 970 -26.94 13.98 -31.47
C PHE A 970 -25.77 13.03 -31.24
N VAL A 971 -26.05 11.91 -30.58
CA VAL A 971 -25.09 10.82 -30.39
C VAL A 971 -25.71 9.56 -30.95
N GLU A 972 -24.96 8.81 -31.75
CA GLU A 972 -25.39 7.53 -32.31
C GLU A 972 -24.32 6.49 -32.06
N VAL A 973 -24.72 5.34 -31.53
CA VAL A 973 -23.85 4.19 -31.29
C VAL A 973 -24.43 3.00 -32.03
N LEU A 974 -23.62 2.39 -32.88
CA LEU A 974 -24.04 1.28 -33.73
C LEU A 974 -24.30 0.02 -32.90
N PRO A 975 -25.15 -0.91 -33.38
CA PRO A 975 -25.29 -2.23 -32.77
C PRO A 975 -23.95 -2.98 -32.75
N ASP A 976 -23.65 -3.63 -31.62
CA ASP A 976 -22.48 -4.49 -31.43
C ASP A 976 -22.91 -5.82 -30.78
N PRO A 977 -23.11 -6.89 -31.57
CA PRO A 977 -23.47 -8.21 -31.05
C PRO A 977 -22.42 -8.79 -30.10
N ALA A 978 -21.13 -8.47 -30.25
CA ALA A 978 -20.07 -9.00 -29.41
C ALA A 978 -20.14 -8.45 -27.97
N ARG A 979 -20.68 -7.23 -27.83
CA ARG A 979 -20.96 -6.59 -26.52
C ARG A 979 -22.40 -6.74 -26.07
N ASN A 980 -23.22 -7.48 -26.81
CA ASN A 980 -24.66 -7.62 -26.56
C ASN A 980 -25.43 -6.28 -26.59
N GLN A 981 -25.03 -5.40 -27.51
CA GLN A 981 -25.61 -4.06 -27.69
C GLN A 981 -26.45 -4.02 -28.97
N VAL A 982 -27.67 -3.50 -28.87
CA VAL A 982 -28.60 -3.37 -30.02
C VAL A 982 -28.50 -2.01 -30.71
N GLY A 983 -27.61 -1.13 -30.23
CA GLY A 983 -27.39 0.21 -30.75
C GLY A 983 -28.38 1.23 -30.19
N GLY A 984 -27.92 2.48 -30.05
CA GLY A 984 -28.67 3.55 -29.42
C GLY A 984 -28.49 4.88 -30.14
N ARG A 985 -29.46 5.77 -29.93
CA ARG A 985 -29.41 7.17 -30.37
C ARG A 985 -29.86 8.08 -29.24
N LEU A 986 -29.20 9.22 -29.10
CA LEU A 986 -29.57 10.28 -28.17
C LEU A 986 -29.76 11.59 -28.94
N GLU A 987 -30.92 12.22 -28.78
CA GLU A 987 -31.09 13.65 -29.06
C GLU A 987 -31.06 14.41 -27.73
N GLY A 988 -30.09 15.31 -27.60
CA GLY A 988 -30.04 16.27 -26.50
C GLY A 988 -30.40 17.67 -26.96
N GLU A 989 -31.12 18.41 -26.12
CA GLU A 989 -31.54 19.78 -26.39
C GLU A 989 -31.23 20.67 -25.17
N VAL A 990 -30.39 21.68 -25.38
CA VAL A 990 -30.09 22.70 -24.38
C VAL A 990 -31.18 23.77 -24.45
N LEU A 991 -32.03 23.81 -23.43
CA LEU A 991 -33.16 24.72 -23.35
C LEU A 991 -32.75 26.05 -22.71
N PHE A 992 -31.85 26.00 -21.74
CA PHE A 992 -31.30 27.17 -21.07
C PHE A 992 -29.85 26.93 -20.63
N PRO A 993 -28.95 27.94 -20.73
CA PRO A 993 -29.13 29.22 -21.43
C PRO A 993 -29.39 29.03 -22.93
N LYS A 994 -30.26 29.87 -23.53
CA LYS A 994 -30.66 29.73 -24.94
C LYS A 994 -29.50 29.85 -25.94
N GLU A 995 -28.50 30.65 -25.58
CA GLU A 995 -27.31 30.92 -26.40
C GLU A 995 -26.05 30.28 -25.78
N ALA A 996 -26.19 29.15 -25.08
CA ALA A 996 -25.06 28.44 -24.51
C ALA A 996 -24.06 28.00 -25.59
N TRP A 997 -22.77 28.03 -25.28
CA TRP A 997 -21.74 27.44 -26.12
C TRP A 997 -21.65 25.94 -25.84
N LEU A 998 -21.72 25.13 -26.91
CA LEU A 998 -21.58 23.67 -26.85
C LEU A 998 -20.19 23.31 -27.41
N ASN A 999 -19.19 23.26 -26.53
CA ASN A 999 -17.82 22.93 -26.93
C ASN A 999 -17.63 21.42 -26.97
N LEU A 1000 -17.13 20.91 -28.09
CA LEU A 1000 -16.77 19.49 -28.22
C LEU A 1000 -15.30 19.30 -27.92
N VAL A 1001 -14.99 18.54 -26.88
CA VAL A 1001 -13.62 18.19 -26.51
C VAL A 1001 -13.46 16.68 -26.61
N GLY A 1002 -12.48 16.20 -27.37
CA GLY A 1002 -12.29 14.77 -27.56
C GLY A 1002 -11.59 14.41 -28.87
N GLY A 1003 -11.62 13.12 -29.17
CA GLY A 1003 -10.88 12.53 -30.27
C GLY A 1003 -9.42 12.25 -29.91
N ARG A 1004 -8.69 11.62 -30.84
CA ARG A 1004 -7.32 11.14 -30.61
C ARG A 1004 -6.41 12.26 -30.10
N GLY A 1005 -5.86 12.10 -28.90
CA GLY A 1005 -4.97 13.06 -28.26
C GLY A 1005 -5.68 14.12 -27.42
N ALA A 1006 -7.01 14.03 -27.26
CA ALA A 1006 -7.81 14.94 -26.45
C ALA A 1006 -8.97 14.22 -25.71
N GLU A 1007 -8.99 12.89 -25.72
CA GLU A 1007 -10.04 12.09 -25.06
C GLU A 1007 -10.11 12.38 -23.55
N PHE A 1008 -8.97 12.67 -22.93
CA PHE A 1008 -8.79 12.87 -21.49
C PHE A 1008 -8.18 14.25 -21.19
N TRP A 1009 -8.65 15.27 -21.92
CA TRP A 1009 -8.11 16.62 -21.88
C TRP A 1009 -8.49 17.40 -20.62
N VAL A 1010 -7.48 17.83 -19.85
CA VAL A 1010 -7.63 18.68 -18.66
C VAL A 1010 -6.46 19.65 -18.60
N ASP A 1011 -6.74 20.93 -18.35
CA ASP A 1011 -5.72 21.94 -18.03
C ASP A 1011 -4.52 21.97 -19.03
N GLY A 1012 -4.83 21.88 -20.33
CA GLY A 1012 -3.83 21.97 -21.39
C GLY A 1012 -3.10 20.66 -21.72
N ARG A 1013 -3.45 19.53 -21.07
CA ARG A 1013 -2.81 18.22 -21.28
C ARG A 1013 -3.84 17.12 -21.47
N ASN A 1014 -3.53 16.17 -22.36
CA ASN A 1014 -4.23 14.89 -22.45
C ASN A 1014 -3.60 13.88 -21.50
N TYR A 1015 -4.38 13.36 -20.54
CA TYR A 1015 -3.89 12.38 -19.57
C TYR A 1015 -4.11 10.95 -20.07
N ASP A 1016 -3.46 10.56 -21.16
CA ASP A 1016 -3.61 9.24 -21.79
C ASP A 1016 -2.48 8.24 -21.48
N GLU A 1017 -1.70 8.53 -20.43
CA GLU A 1017 -0.49 7.77 -20.07
C GLU A 1017 0.51 7.67 -21.22
N GLU A 1018 0.69 8.76 -21.99
CA GLU A 1018 1.56 8.79 -23.17
C GLU A 1018 1.09 7.79 -24.25
N GLY A 1019 -0.22 7.74 -24.47
CA GLY A 1019 -0.88 6.85 -25.42
C GLY A 1019 -1.00 5.39 -24.96
N LYS A 1020 -0.68 5.06 -23.70
CA LYS A 1020 -0.68 3.68 -23.19
C LYS A 1020 -2.06 3.15 -22.79
N ILE A 1021 -3.06 4.03 -22.62
CA ILE A 1021 -4.42 3.62 -22.21
C ILE A 1021 -5.10 2.71 -23.23
N TRP A 1022 -5.14 3.08 -24.52
CA TRP A 1022 -5.81 2.25 -25.52
C TRP A 1022 -5.16 0.88 -25.72
N PRO A 1023 -3.82 0.76 -25.81
CA PRO A 1023 -3.14 -0.54 -25.76
C PRO A 1023 -3.45 -1.34 -24.49
N PHE A 1024 -3.49 -0.69 -23.33
CA PHE A 1024 -3.89 -1.32 -22.08
C PHE A 1024 -5.32 -1.86 -22.15
N LEU A 1025 -6.26 -1.13 -22.75
CA LEU A 1025 -7.65 -1.56 -22.87
C LEU A 1025 -7.83 -2.72 -23.85
N ALA A 1026 -6.98 -2.81 -24.89
CA ALA A 1026 -7.03 -3.90 -25.87
C ALA A 1026 -6.85 -5.31 -25.26
N ARG A 1027 -6.34 -5.42 -24.02
CA ARG A 1027 -6.24 -6.70 -23.30
C ARG A 1027 -7.59 -7.20 -22.77
N TYR A 1028 -8.58 -6.32 -22.62
CA TYR A 1028 -9.92 -6.66 -22.15
C TYR A 1028 -10.82 -7.01 -23.34
N ARG A 1029 -10.78 -8.29 -23.74
CA ARG A 1029 -11.52 -8.77 -24.92
C ARG A 1029 -13.03 -8.90 -24.70
N ARG A 1030 -13.48 -9.05 -23.44
CA ARG A 1030 -14.90 -9.19 -23.08
C ARG A 1030 -15.29 -7.98 -22.24
N HIS A 1031 -16.32 -7.26 -22.68
CA HIS A 1031 -16.89 -6.10 -21.98
C HIS A 1031 -15.83 -5.10 -21.48
N PRO A 1032 -15.05 -4.50 -22.40
CA PRO A 1032 -13.97 -3.60 -22.01
C PRO A 1032 -14.51 -2.40 -21.21
N PRO A 1033 -13.66 -1.76 -20.38
CA PRO A 1033 -13.98 -0.47 -19.80
C PRO A 1033 -14.41 0.54 -20.88
N GLU A 1034 -15.25 1.49 -20.49
CA GLU A 1034 -15.89 2.45 -21.38
C GLU A 1034 -15.33 3.87 -21.13
N PRO A 1035 -14.06 4.15 -21.50
CA PRO A 1035 -13.40 5.41 -21.16
C PRO A 1035 -14.10 6.67 -21.68
N GLY A 1036 -14.97 6.57 -22.69
CA GLY A 1036 -15.38 7.73 -23.47
C GLY A 1036 -14.25 8.23 -24.37
N ARG A 1037 -14.61 8.97 -25.41
CA ARG A 1037 -13.63 9.66 -26.29
C ARG A 1037 -13.94 11.14 -26.48
N TRP A 1038 -15.15 11.56 -26.12
CA TRP A 1038 -15.66 12.89 -26.32
C TRP A 1038 -16.46 13.35 -25.12
N ARG A 1039 -16.49 14.66 -24.93
CA ARG A 1039 -17.44 15.33 -24.05
C ARG A 1039 -17.96 16.61 -24.70
N ILE A 1040 -19.17 16.97 -24.31
CA ILE A 1040 -19.79 18.25 -24.58
C ILE A 1040 -19.65 19.09 -23.32
N GLU A 1041 -19.09 20.28 -23.45
CA GLU A 1041 -19.08 21.29 -22.38
C GLU A 1041 -20.11 22.37 -22.72
N ILE A 1042 -21.16 22.49 -21.91
CA ILE A 1042 -22.18 23.51 -22.03
C ILE A 1042 -21.78 24.70 -21.15
N VAL A 1043 -21.51 25.84 -21.78
CA VAL A 1043 -20.95 27.04 -21.14
C VAL A 1043 -21.91 28.22 -21.30
N PRO A 1044 -22.17 29.01 -20.24
CA PRO A 1044 -23.00 30.21 -20.36
C PRO A 1044 -22.28 31.28 -21.19
N PRO A 1045 -23.01 32.07 -22.00
CA PRO A 1045 -22.39 33.06 -22.90
C PRO A 1045 -21.81 34.27 -22.17
N VAL A 1046 -22.22 34.51 -20.92
CA VAL A 1046 -21.83 35.69 -20.13
C VAL A 1046 -21.37 35.24 -18.74
N ALA A 1047 -20.25 35.81 -18.30
CA ALA A 1047 -19.72 35.62 -16.95
C ALA A 1047 -20.65 36.27 -15.91
N GLN A 1048 -21.20 35.46 -15.01
CA GLN A 1048 -22.09 35.92 -13.94
C GLN A 1048 -21.99 35.01 -12.71
N ARG A 1049 -22.52 35.45 -11.57
CA ARG A 1049 -22.46 34.66 -10.33
C ARG A 1049 -23.37 33.44 -10.40
N ARG A 1050 -24.65 33.63 -10.68
CA ARG A 1050 -25.66 32.56 -10.72
C ARG A 1050 -25.95 32.19 -12.17
N ASP A 1051 -25.77 30.91 -12.49
CA ASP A 1051 -26.14 30.32 -13.77
C ASP A 1051 -27.13 29.20 -13.54
N ARG A 1052 -28.11 29.10 -14.44
CA ARG A 1052 -29.03 27.98 -14.51
C ARG A 1052 -28.80 27.25 -15.82
N PHE A 1053 -28.90 25.93 -15.80
CA PHE A 1053 -28.85 25.10 -17.01
C PHE A 1053 -30.07 24.21 -17.04
N LEU A 1054 -30.67 24.01 -18.20
CA LEU A 1054 -31.75 23.06 -18.41
C LEU A 1054 -31.50 22.30 -19.70
N VAL A 1055 -31.31 21.00 -19.59
CA VAL A 1055 -30.98 20.10 -20.70
C VAL A 1055 -31.99 18.96 -20.73
N ALA A 1056 -32.59 18.73 -21.90
CA ALA A 1056 -33.44 17.59 -22.17
C ALA A 1056 -32.66 16.53 -22.96
N LEU A 1057 -32.78 15.27 -22.56
CA LEU A 1057 -32.12 14.11 -23.15
C LEU A 1057 -33.19 13.09 -23.54
N LYS A 1058 -33.28 12.81 -24.84
CA LYS A 1058 -34.29 11.94 -25.44
C LYS A 1058 -33.62 10.71 -26.06
N PRO A 1059 -33.36 9.65 -25.27
CA PRO A 1059 -32.82 8.41 -25.78
C PRO A 1059 -33.83 7.69 -26.69
N SER A 1060 -33.31 6.94 -27.66
CA SER A 1060 -34.06 6.02 -28.52
C SER A 1060 -33.15 4.86 -28.97
N LEU A 1061 -33.73 3.78 -29.48
CA LEU A 1061 -32.93 2.73 -30.12
C LEU A 1061 -32.37 3.24 -31.44
N PHE A 1062 -31.26 2.65 -31.90
CA PHE A 1062 -30.68 2.98 -33.20
C PHE A 1062 -31.74 2.88 -34.33
N GLY A 1063 -31.79 3.88 -35.21
CA GLY A 1063 -32.76 3.96 -36.29
C GLY A 1063 -34.20 4.34 -35.88
N ARG A 1064 -34.44 4.64 -34.60
CA ARG A 1064 -35.72 5.19 -34.13
C ARG A 1064 -35.57 6.66 -33.73
N GLU A 1065 -36.70 7.32 -33.53
CA GLU A 1065 -36.77 8.68 -33.02
C GLU A 1065 -37.64 8.70 -31.75
N ASN A 1066 -37.25 9.51 -30.78
CA ASN A 1066 -38.13 9.86 -29.66
C ASN A 1066 -38.95 11.09 -30.09
N LEU A 1067 -40.28 10.93 -30.10
CA LEU A 1067 -41.21 11.93 -30.62
C LEU A 1067 -41.57 13.03 -29.62
N THR A 1068 -41.08 12.94 -28.38
CA THR A 1068 -41.39 13.91 -27.33
C THR A 1068 -40.79 15.27 -27.67
N GLN A 1069 -41.65 16.28 -27.69
CA GLN A 1069 -41.26 17.66 -27.89
C GLN A 1069 -41.08 18.34 -26.55
N VAL A 1070 -40.12 19.28 -26.48
CA VAL A 1070 -39.86 20.04 -25.26
C VAL A 1070 -40.06 21.51 -25.55
N GLN A 1071 -40.85 22.18 -24.71
CA GLN A 1071 -41.12 23.61 -24.82
C GLN A 1071 -40.73 24.32 -23.53
N LEU A 1072 -39.86 25.33 -23.64
CA LEU A 1072 -39.49 26.19 -22.53
C LEU A 1072 -40.23 27.53 -22.63
N ARG A 1073 -40.90 27.93 -21.55
CA ARG A 1073 -41.42 29.29 -21.36
C ARG A 1073 -40.74 29.91 -20.15
N GLU A 1074 -40.45 31.20 -20.25
CA GLU A 1074 -39.88 31.97 -19.15
C GLU A 1074 -40.88 33.05 -18.74
N ARG A 1075 -41.15 33.18 -17.44
CA ARG A 1075 -42.04 34.21 -16.89
C ARG A 1075 -41.46 34.74 -15.59
N ALA A 1076 -41.06 36.01 -15.55
CA ALA A 1076 -40.50 36.64 -14.34
C ALA A 1076 -39.35 35.83 -13.68
N GLY A 1077 -38.49 35.21 -14.50
CA GLY A 1077 -37.37 34.37 -14.07
C GLY A 1077 -37.73 32.93 -13.68
N GLU A 1078 -39.01 32.58 -13.63
CA GLU A 1078 -39.47 31.19 -13.54
C GLU A 1078 -39.34 30.51 -14.91
N PHE A 1079 -38.82 29.28 -14.92
CA PHE A 1079 -38.81 28.43 -16.10
C PHE A 1079 -39.95 27.42 -16.03
N ILE A 1080 -40.78 27.40 -17.05
CA ILE A 1080 -41.84 26.40 -17.20
C ILE A 1080 -41.48 25.55 -18.41
N CYS A 1081 -41.04 24.33 -18.14
CA CYS A 1081 -40.71 23.33 -19.16
C CYS A 1081 -41.89 22.40 -19.36
N ARG A 1082 -42.38 22.25 -20.59
CA ARG A 1082 -43.43 21.29 -20.95
C ARG A 1082 -42.85 20.17 -21.80
N LEU A 1083 -42.96 18.95 -21.32
CA LEU A 1083 -42.76 17.74 -22.10
C LEU A 1083 -44.09 17.41 -22.79
N LEU A 1084 -44.12 17.52 -24.11
CA LEU A 1084 -45.26 17.20 -24.96
C LEU A 1084 -44.99 15.87 -25.65
N GLY A 1085 -45.37 14.80 -24.97
CA GLY A 1085 -45.16 13.45 -25.44
C GLY A 1085 -46.43 12.81 -26.00
N PRO A 1086 -46.29 11.70 -26.76
CA PRO A 1086 -47.43 10.94 -27.27
C PRO A 1086 -48.32 10.34 -26.18
N GLU A 1087 -47.79 9.96 -25.00
CA GLU A 1087 -48.58 9.34 -23.95
C GLU A 1087 -49.13 10.35 -22.94
N ARG A 1088 -48.39 11.42 -22.66
CA ARG A 1088 -48.76 12.45 -21.70
C ARG A 1088 -48.08 13.80 -21.93
N VAL A 1089 -48.66 14.80 -21.26
CA VAL A 1089 -48.05 16.11 -21.08
C VAL A 1089 -47.63 16.27 -19.62
N VAL A 1090 -46.37 16.64 -19.41
CA VAL A 1090 -45.81 16.97 -18.09
C VAL A 1090 -45.30 18.39 -18.11
N GLU A 1091 -45.69 19.18 -17.11
CA GLU A 1091 -45.20 20.54 -16.90
C GLU A 1091 -44.31 20.59 -15.65
N LEU A 1092 -43.11 21.11 -15.82
CA LEU A 1092 -42.11 21.27 -14.78
C LEU A 1092 -41.81 22.76 -14.61
N SER A 1093 -42.25 23.31 -13.49
CA SER A 1093 -42.02 24.71 -13.13
C SER A 1093 -40.83 24.82 -12.19
N TYR A 1094 -39.81 25.58 -12.58
CA TYR A 1094 -38.60 25.84 -11.79
C TYR A 1094 -38.62 27.31 -11.34
N PRO A 1095 -39.01 27.60 -10.09
CA PRO A 1095 -39.11 28.96 -9.57
C PRO A 1095 -37.78 29.72 -9.63
N SER A 1096 -37.83 31.05 -9.60
CA SER A 1096 -36.64 31.90 -9.58
C SER A 1096 -36.04 32.09 -8.18
N ASP A 1097 -36.88 32.02 -7.15
CA ASP A 1097 -36.62 32.35 -5.75
C ASP A 1097 -36.24 31.14 -4.88
N ARG A 1098 -36.49 29.92 -5.36
CA ARG A 1098 -36.19 28.64 -4.70
C ARG A 1098 -35.64 27.62 -5.70
N SER A 1099 -34.93 26.60 -5.23
CA SER A 1099 -34.40 25.53 -6.10
C SER A 1099 -35.34 24.31 -6.13
N GLY A 1100 -35.11 23.38 -7.05
CA GLY A 1100 -36.02 22.26 -7.30
C GLY A 1100 -37.12 22.64 -8.29
N LEU A 1101 -38.24 21.91 -8.25
CA LEU A 1101 -39.32 22.09 -9.22
C LEU A 1101 -40.70 21.81 -8.62
N VAL A 1102 -41.73 22.37 -9.25
CA VAL A 1102 -43.13 21.99 -9.07
C VAL A 1102 -43.55 21.19 -10.30
N LEU A 1103 -44.02 19.96 -10.07
CA LEU A 1103 -44.36 18.99 -11.10
C LEU A 1103 -45.87 18.95 -11.28
N ASN A 1104 -46.35 19.17 -12.51
CA ASN A 1104 -47.77 19.11 -12.85
C ASN A 1104 -48.02 18.12 -14.00
N TRP A 1105 -48.92 17.16 -13.82
CA TRP A 1105 -49.35 16.22 -14.86
C TRP A 1105 -50.75 15.70 -14.55
N ALA A 1106 -51.61 15.55 -15.57
CA ALA A 1106 -52.96 15.00 -15.42
C ALA A 1106 -53.78 15.60 -14.25
N GLY A 1107 -53.63 16.89 -13.95
CA GLY A 1107 -54.30 17.58 -12.84
C GLY A 1107 -53.71 17.33 -11.44
N ARG A 1108 -52.64 16.53 -11.33
CA ARG A 1108 -51.85 16.37 -10.10
C ARG A 1108 -50.74 17.40 -10.05
N GLN A 1109 -50.43 17.86 -8.85
CA GLN A 1109 -49.34 18.79 -8.56
C GLN A 1109 -48.51 18.25 -7.39
N VAL A 1110 -47.18 18.25 -7.55
CA VAL A 1110 -46.23 17.91 -6.48
C VAL A 1110 -45.17 19.00 -6.38
N ASP A 1111 -45.08 19.66 -5.23
CA ASP A 1111 -44.03 20.65 -4.95
C ASP A 1111 -42.79 19.94 -4.37
N LEU A 1112 -41.70 19.95 -5.13
CA LEU A 1112 -40.40 19.40 -4.75
C LEU A 1112 -39.35 20.51 -4.59
N THR A 1113 -39.78 21.74 -4.38
CA THR A 1113 -38.89 22.86 -4.18
C THR A 1113 -38.23 22.82 -2.80
N VAL A 1114 -37.06 23.45 -2.73
CA VAL A 1114 -36.26 23.60 -1.51
C VAL A 1114 -35.80 25.05 -1.36
N PRO A 1115 -35.72 25.57 -0.12
CA PRO A 1115 -35.26 26.92 0.16
C PRO A 1115 -33.89 27.26 -0.42
#